data_AF-A0A9W9QSE6-F1
#
_entry.id   AF-A0A9W9QSE6-F1
#
_cell.length_a   1.000
_cell.length_b   1.000
_cell.length_c   1.000
_cell.angle_alpha   90.00
_cell.angle_beta   90.00
_cell.angle_gamma   90.00
#
_symmetry.space_group_name_H-M   'P 1'
#
loop_
_entity.id
_entity.type
_entity.pdbx_description
1 polymer ?
#
loop_
_entity_poly.entity_id
_entity_poly.type
_entity_poly.pdbx_seq_one_letter_code
_entity_poly.pdbx_strand_id
1 'polypeptide(L)'
;MFNKSVLAVAALALVQGVPGLARATDEQETVRVTTSETIRRGELANIHLNWLDHSSSTIKAIYASCDGQNSTKSGQTIGRFSSPGEPPQRLAWAVPDNAPTNQCIYILGSDDQLRPSRVLGKSDPIPLQKSPMKRSTADSNIPLLKDFDALGAWFDGVAKIKEKVKQGGGVASKSSPKNTSIAIVGGGISGLATGLMLDSVGIHNWEIIEASERVGGRFRTRYVADTQEWAEMGPMRLPHSVTYKNDNETLLYTDHQLTFQMAEILNNMNNNESRWKIDFIPWVQHSPNELIAQGTRRHPDGRIPTRGEIEDDPSLEDAPAMTSAQYTNTEDQMDKILKDEATLKSIQKDVWRAHKTAMDQGLDDWSEQAMMRHVFKASENVTDEIWTSSDYDIFWDELHHNSNLGLDGSKDSMGETEWVCIDGGFNRLSDAFLPHVQDRLTLNRKIRKLEPIQDKDGNTRTRLSWYPSVSNRTYESKEYDYTIMAAPFTMTRFMDLPKFSSVLDRAISEAGLRFKSACKVALLFSERFWEQGDRPIFGGYSKPESKSVGALYYPVYGLNESRPGLIMHYRGGDWSDRFVSFSDEEHVQTVLDAVVSLHGEKARDLYTGDYERLCWLQDEHTATSWCRPDVEQHKLYIPAYHQTEHNTIFIGEHTAPTHAWVSSSLQSSVRGSVQLLLELGLVDEAKELNQKWMGRWIKL
;
A
#
# COMPACT_ATOMS: atom_id res chain seq x y z
N MET A 1 13.47 31.31 -63.73
CA MET A 1 12.19 31.21 -64.49
C MET A 1 11.16 32.07 -63.79
N PHE A 2 10.58 33.02 -64.54
CA PHE A 2 9.37 33.84 -64.32
C PHE A 2 9.21 34.59 -62.97
N ASN A 3 9.45 35.90 -62.93
CA ASN A 3 8.56 37.06 -63.27
C ASN A 3 7.72 37.51 -62.05
N LYS A 4 8.05 38.67 -61.44
CA LYS A 4 7.51 40.04 -61.72
C LYS A 4 6.11 40.26 -61.12
N SER A 5 5.99 41.13 -60.10
CA SER A 5 5.50 42.54 -60.24
C SER A 5 4.12 42.66 -59.54
N VAL A 6 3.65 43.73 -58.87
CA VAL A 6 3.93 45.18 -58.87
C VAL A 6 3.10 45.88 -57.75
N LEU A 7 3.63 47.01 -57.25
CA LEU A 7 3.05 48.29 -56.70
C LEU A 7 1.53 48.40 -56.35
N ALA A 8 1.01 49.30 -55.50
CA ALA A 8 1.35 50.70 -55.17
C ALA A 8 0.49 51.17 -53.95
N VAL A 9 1.04 51.99 -53.03
CA VAL A 9 0.86 53.45 -52.84
C VAL A 9 -0.31 53.89 -51.94
N ALA A 10 0.04 54.81 -51.03
CA ALA A 10 -0.72 55.43 -49.96
C ALA A 10 -1.73 56.52 -50.41
N ALA A 11 -2.68 56.85 -49.53
CA ALA A 11 -3.24 58.20 -49.39
C ALA A 11 -3.88 58.43 -48.00
N LEU A 12 -3.58 59.61 -47.41
CA LEU A 12 -4.13 60.17 -46.18
C LEU A 12 -5.58 60.66 -46.33
N ALA A 13 -6.35 60.64 -45.25
CA ALA A 13 -7.33 61.69 -44.91
C ALA A 13 -7.55 61.78 -43.38
N LEU A 14 -7.38 62.98 -42.84
CA LEU A 14 -7.75 63.43 -41.49
C LEU A 14 -9.23 63.86 -41.46
N VAL A 15 -9.97 63.62 -40.36
CA VAL A 15 -10.82 64.62 -39.63
C VAL A 15 -11.17 64.11 -38.20
N GLN A 16 -10.62 64.81 -37.20
CA GLN A 16 -11.12 65.29 -35.88
C GLN A 16 -12.28 64.59 -35.10
N GLY A 17 -12.01 64.25 -33.82
CA GLY A 17 -12.68 64.94 -32.68
C GLY A 17 -13.35 64.17 -31.50
N VAL A 18 -12.57 63.91 -30.42
CA VAL A 18 -12.84 64.09 -28.93
C VAL A 18 -13.92 63.20 -28.21
N PRO A 19 -13.86 62.89 -26.87
CA PRO A 19 -12.77 62.76 -25.88
C PRO A 19 -12.70 61.41 -25.10
N GLY A 20 -11.51 61.11 -24.58
CA GLY A 20 -11.23 60.64 -23.21
C GLY A 20 -12.19 59.66 -22.52
N LEU A 21 -11.87 58.37 -22.58
CA LEU A 21 -12.11 57.44 -21.47
C LEU A 21 -10.79 57.30 -20.69
N ALA A 22 -10.86 57.71 -19.43
CA ALA A 22 -9.79 57.61 -18.47
C ALA A 22 -9.19 56.20 -18.49
N ARG A 23 -7.87 56.13 -18.72
CA ARG A 23 -7.07 54.94 -18.46
C ARG A 23 -7.22 54.66 -16.97
N ALA A 24 -7.94 53.60 -16.62
CA ALA A 24 -7.93 53.08 -15.26
C ALA A 24 -6.47 52.91 -14.85
N THR A 25 -6.12 53.47 -13.71
CA THR A 25 -4.83 53.23 -13.05
C THR A 25 -4.66 51.72 -12.94
N ASP A 26 -3.72 51.19 -13.72
CA ASP A 26 -3.27 49.80 -13.65
C ASP A 26 -2.66 49.63 -12.24
N GLU A 27 -3.47 49.17 -11.28
CA GLU A 27 -2.94 48.76 -9.98
C GLU A 27 -1.97 47.62 -10.28
N GLN A 28 -0.68 47.89 -10.10
CA GLN A 28 0.40 46.98 -10.44
C GLN A 28 0.20 45.66 -9.69
N GLU A 29 -0.16 44.61 -10.43
CA GLU A 29 -0.46 43.29 -9.88
C GLU A 29 0.77 42.76 -9.12
N THR A 30 0.60 42.48 -7.82
CA THR A 30 1.67 42.04 -6.91
C THR A 30 1.78 40.51 -6.90
N VAL A 31 0.69 39.81 -7.24
CA VAL A 31 0.65 38.35 -7.36
C VAL A 31 -0.29 37.96 -8.49
N ARG A 32 0.21 37.15 -9.43
CA ARG A 32 -0.64 36.53 -10.44
C ARG A 32 -1.33 35.30 -9.84
N VAL A 33 -2.65 35.25 -9.96
CA VAL A 33 -3.50 34.21 -9.37
C VAL A 33 -4.04 33.29 -10.46
N THR A 34 -3.67 32.03 -10.42
CA THR A 34 -4.25 30.99 -11.29
C THR A 34 -4.78 29.82 -10.44
N THR A 35 -5.45 28.87 -11.06
CA THR A 35 -6.01 27.69 -10.38
C THR A 35 -5.68 26.42 -11.14
N SER A 36 -5.96 25.27 -10.53
CA SER A 36 -6.01 23.99 -11.22
C SER A 36 -6.82 24.10 -12.52
N GLU A 37 -6.41 23.38 -13.56
CA GLU A 37 -7.05 23.42 -14.89
C GLU A 37 -8.54 23.04 -14.86
N THR A 38 -8.90 22.09 -13.99
CA THR A 38 -10.28 21.66 -13.79
C THR A 38 -10.66 21.76 -12.32
N ILE A 39 -11.70 22.56 -12.03
CA ILE A 39 -12.24 22.70 -10.68
C ILE A 39 -13.68 22.19 -10.64
N ARG A 40 -13.94 21.29 -9.68
CA ARG A 40 -15.26 20.73 -9.42
C ARG A 40 -15.73 21.10 -8.03
N ARG A 41 -17.04 21.28 -7.92
CA ARG A 41 -17.71 21.46 -6.64
C ARG A 41 -17.58 20.18 -5.79
N GLY A 42 -17.34 20.36 -4.50
CA GLY A 42 -17.15 19.27 -3.54
C GLY A 42 -15.70 18.80 -3.40
N GLU A 43 -14.79 19.24 -4.27
CA GLU A 43 -13.39 18.80 -4.35
C GLU A 43 -12.38 19.81 -3.78
N LEU A 44 -11.16 19.33 -3.53
CA LEU A 44 -9.99 20.20 -3.32
C LEU A 44 -9.42 20.65 -4.67
N ALA A 45 -8.99 21.90 -4.74
CA ALA A 45 -8.26 22.47 -5.87
C ALA A 45 -7.09 23.32 -5.37
N ASN A 46 -6.06 23.45 -6.21
CA ASN A 46 -4.98 24.39 -5.97
C ASN A 46 -5.34 25.77 -6.50
N ILE A 47 -4.95 26.78 -5.73
CA ILE A 47 -4.77 28.15 -6.17
C ILE A 47 -3.27 28.38 -6.22
N HIS A 48 -2.76 28.79 -7.38
CA HIS A 48 -1.36 29.10 -7.59
C HIS A 48 -1.16 30.61 -7.42
N LEU A 49 -0.18 30.95 -6.59
CA LEU A 49 0.15 32.32 -6.23
C LEU A 49 1.56 32.63 -6.75
N ASN A 50 1.64 33.26 -7.91
CA ASN A 50 2.90 33.62 -8.56
C ASN A 50 3.23 35.07 -8.22
N TRP A 51 4.01 35.25 -7.15
CA TRP A 51 4.37 36.57 -6.62
C TRP A 51 5.33 37.29 -7.56
N LEU A 52 4.98 38.53 -7.90
CA LEU A 52 5.79 39.43 -8.72
C LEU A 52 6.62 40.40 -7.87
N ASP A 53 6.20 40.62 -6.62
CA ASP A 53 6.89 41.42 -5.61
C ASP A 53 6.64 40.85 -4.21
N HIS A 54 7.50 41.19 -3.23
CA HIS A 54 7.39 40.72 -1.85
C HIS A 54 6.20 41.37 -1.14
N SER A 55 5.50 40.60 -0.30
CA SER A 55 4.45 41.11 0.58
C SER A 55 4.71 40.66 2.01
N SER A 56 4.90 41.62 2.93
CA SER A 56 5.09 41.38 4.37
C SER A 56 3.77 41.44 5.16
N SER A 57 2.65 41.17 4.49
CA SER A 57 1.31 41.50 4.98
C SER A 57 0.53 40.26 5.46
N THR A 58 -0.54 40.48 6.22
CA THR A 58 -1.56 39.44 6.41
C THR A 58 -2.36 39.31 5.12
N ILE A 59 -2.38 38.12 4.55
CA ILE A 59 -3.00 37.86 3.26
C ILE A 59 -4.33 37.12 3.45
N LYS A 60 -5.35 37.56 2.72
CA LYS A 60 -6.69 36.97 2.70
C LYS A 60 -7.10 36.65 1.27
N ALA A 61 -7.43 35.38 1.02
CA ALA A 61 -8.00 34.93 -0.26
C ALA A 61 -9.53 34.92 -0.17
N ILE A 62 -10.20 35.53 -1.15
CA ILE A 62 -11.66 35.65 -1.21
C ILE A 62 -12.19 35.21 -2.56
N TYR A 63 -13.19 34.32 -2.56
CA TYR A 63 -13.97 33.94 -3.73
C TYR A 63 -15.22 34.83 -3.83
N ALA A 64 -15.34 35.64 -4.89
CA ALA A 64 -16.40 36.64 -5.03
C ALA A 64 -16.65 37.05 -6.49
N SER A 65 -17.68 37.88 -6.72
CA SER A 65 -18.03 38.32 -8.07
C SER A 65 -16.88 39.07 -8.73
N CYS A 66 -16.70 38.86 -10.03
CA CYS A 66 -15.64 39.49 -10.81
C CYS A 66 -15.88 40.99 -11.06
N ASP A 67 -17.06 41.53 -10.67
CA ASP A 67 -17.55 42.89 -10.99
C ASP A 67 -16.86 44.05 -10.24
N GLY A 68 -15.85 43.78 -9.40
CA GLY A 68 -15.02 44.82 -8.76
C GLY A 68 -14.75 44.62 -7.26
N GLN A 69 -13.92 45.49 -6.67
CA GLN A 69 -13.39 45.37 -5.30
C GLN A 69 -14.47 45.32 -4.21
N ASN A 70 -15.61 45.99 -4.39
CA ASN A 70 -16.72 45.99 -3.43
C ASN A 70 -17.35 44.61 -3.23
N SER A 71 -17.25 43.73 -4.23
CA SER A 71 -17.74 42.34 -4.18
C SER A 71 -17.01 41.50 -3.11
N THR A 72 -15.79 41.90 -2.72
CA THR A 72 -15.01 41.17 -1.71
C THR A 72 -15.60 41.26 -0.30
N LYS A 73 -16.50 42.24 -0.03
CA LYS A 73 -17.19 42.38 1.27
C LYS A 73 -18.24 41.30 1.52
N SER A 74 -18.85 40.76 0.46
CA SER A 74 -19.84 39.67 0.51
C SER A 74 -19.28 38.32 0.04
N GLY A 75 -17.99 38.27 -0.32
CA GLY A 75 -17.31 37.09 -0.81
C GLY A 75 -16.97 36.05 0.26
N GLN A 76 -16.87 34.80 -0.15
CA GLN A 76 -16.44 33.71 0.73
C GLN A 76 -14.93 33.81 0.97
N THR A 77 -14.51 33.79 2.24
CA THR A 77 -13.08 33.67 2.56
C THR A 77 -12.64 32.23 2.32
N ILE A 78 -11.63 32.05 1.47
CA ILE A 78 -11.09 30.74 1.05
C ILE A 78 -9.60 30.59 1.38
N GLY A 79 -9.06 31.49 2.19
CA GLY A 79 -7.71 31.39 2.74
C GLY A 79 -7.36 32.58 3.61
N ARG A 80 -6.63 32.35 4.71
CA ARG A 80 -5.94 33.39 5.49
C ARG A 80 -4.57 32.88 5.89
N PHE A 81 -3.54 33.66 5.64
CA PHE A 81 -2.17 33.33 6.03
C PHE A 81 -1.36 34.61 6.23
N SER A 82 -0.36 34.55 7.09
CA SER A 82 0.59 35.66 7.29
C SER A 82 1.86 35.35 6.51
N SER A 83 2.43 36.35 5.85
CA SER A 83 3.71 36.22 5.14
C SER A 83 4.79 37.09 5.79
N PRO A 84 5.26 36.77 7.01
CA PRO A 84 6.38 37.50 7.61
C PRO A 84 7.71 37.26 6.84
N GLY A 85 7.77 36.22 5.98
CA GLY A 85 8.90 35.90 5.11
C GLY A 85 8.49 35.80 3.64
N GLU A 86 8.97 34.76 2.93
CA GLU A 86 8.54 34.51 1.56
C GLU A 86 7.07 34.03 1.51
N PRO A 87 6.24 34.60 0.62
CA PRO A 87 4.82 34.27 0.56
C PRO A 87 4.57 32.87 -0.02
N PRO A 88 3.44 32.24 0.33
CA PRO A 88 3.13 30.89 -0.14
C PRO A 88 2.88 30.86 -1.65
N GLN A 89 3.32 29.79 -2.30
CA GLN A 89 3.12 29.59 -3.74
C GLN A 89 1.83 28.83 -4.08
N ARG A 90 1.24 28.15 -3.10
CA ARG A 90 0.04 27.32 -3.25
C ARG A 90 -0.92 27.55 -2.09
N LEU A 91 -2.20 27.48 -2.40
CA LEU A 91 -3.28 27.44 -1.42
C LEU A 91 -4.24 26.31 -1.81
N ALA A 92 -4.49 25.39 -0.89
CA ALA A 92 -5.50 24.35 -1.06
C ALA A 92 -6.89 24.90 -0.74
N TRP A 93 -7.78 24.87 -1.73
CA TRP A 93 -9.16 25.35 -1.65
C TRP A 93 -10.13 24.17 -1.65
N ALA A 94 -10.91 24.02 -0.57
CA ALA A 94 -12.06 23.12 -0.56
C ALA A 94 -13.27 23.82 -1.18
N VAL A 95 -13.64 23.41 -2.40
CA VAL A 95 -14.69 24.04 -3.19
C VAL A 95 -16.06 23.58 -2.67
N PRO A 96 -16.93 24.48 -2.19
CA PRO A 96 -18.26 24.10 -1.72
C PRO A 96 -19.13 23.47 -2.81
N ASP A 97 -20.03 22.56 -2.43
CA ASP A 97 -20.99 21.91 -3.33
C ASP A 97 -21.95 22.90 -4.02
N ASN A 98 -22.20 24.03 -3.37
CA ASN A 98 -23.06 25.10 -3.83
C ASN A 98 -22.29 26.32 -4.36
N ALA A 99 -20.98 26.21 -4.60
CA ALA A 99 -20.16 27.33 -5.02
C ALA A 99 -20.63 27.92 -6.37
N PRO A 100 -20.89 29.25 -6.46
CA PRO A 100 -21.27 29.90 -7.71
C PRO A 100 -20.16 29.76 -8.77
N THR A 101 -20.52 29.55 -10.04
CA THR A 101 -19.54 29.45 -11.14
C THR A 101 -19.18 30.83 -11.69
N ASN A 102 -18.05 30.93 -12.38
CA ASN A 102 -17.57 32.14 -13.08
C ASN A 102 -17.36 33.33 -12.14
N GLN A 103 -16.92 33.06 -10.92
CA GLN A 103 -16.47 34.06 -9.96
C GLN A 103 -14.94 34.12 -9.96
N CYS A 104 -14.37 35.13 -9.30
CA CYS A 104 -12.94 35.37 -9.27
C CYS A 104 -12.40 35.15 -7.85
N ILE A 105 -11.12 34.77 -7.77
CA ILE A 105 -10.36 34.74 -6.53
C ILE A 105 -9.58 36.05 -6.41
N TYR A 106 -9.78 36.74 -5.29
CA TYR A 106 -9.06 37.94 -4.93
C TYR A 106 -8.06 37.64 -3.81
N ILE A 107 -6.83 38.08 -3.98
CA ILE A 107 -5.81 38.06 -2.92
C ILE A 107 -5.70 39.46 -2.37
N LEU A 108 -5.99 39.62 -1.08
CA LEU A 108 -5.98 40.90 -0.37
C LEU A 108 -4.82 40.94 0.63
N GLY A 109 -4.08 42.04 0.66
CA GLY A 109 -3.03 42.31 1.64
C GLY A 109 -3.46 43.35 2.68
N SER A 110 -3.04 43.15 3.92
CA SER A 110 -3.23 44.11 5.03
C SER A 110 -1.93 44.26 5.82
N ASP A 111 -1.33 45.46 5.74
CA ASP A 111 -0.09 45.80 6.43
C ASP A 111 -0.29 46.20 7.90
N ASP A 112 -1.54 46.52 8.31
CA ASP A 112 -1.90 46.90 9.68
C ASP A 112 -3.43 46.80 9.87
N GLN A 113 -3.92 46.52 11.09
CA GLN A 113 -5.36 46.35 11.37
C GLN A 113 -6.22 47.61 11.11
N LEU A 114 -5.56 48.76 10.94
CA LEU A 114 -6.19 50.07 10.77
C LEU A 114 -6.27 50.55 9.31
N ARG A 115 -5.64 49.85 8.34
CA ARG A 115 -5.69 50.22 6.91
C ARG A 115 -6.62 49.31 6.10
N PRO A 116 -7.37 49.85 5.12
CA PRO A 116 -8.21 49.03 4.25
C PRO A 116 -7.35 48.07 3.43
N SER A 117 -7.78 46.81 3.31
CA SER A 117 -7.06 45.77 2.58
C SER A 117 -6.95 46.11 1.09
N ARG A 118 -5.73 46.05 0.54
CA ARG A 118 -5.47 46.30 -0.89
C ARG A 118 -5.59 44.99 -1.67
N VAL A 119 -6.14 45.03 -2.90
CA VAL A 119 -6.03 43.88 -3.81
C VAL A 119 -4.58 43.75 -4.28
N LEU A 120 -3.99 42.58 -4.06
CA LEU A 120 -2.66 42.22 -4.53
C LEU A 120 -2.71 41.46 -5.86
N GLY A 121 -3.80 40.74 -6.11
CA GLY A 121 -3.98 39.95 -7.32
C GLY A 121 -5.41 39.46 -7.49
N LYS A 122 -5.79 39.14 -8.74
CA LYS A 122 -7.13 38.66 -9.11
C LYS A 122 -7.00 37.56 -10.16
N SER A 123 -7.73 36.46 -10.00
CA SER A 123 -7.81 35.41 -11.02
C SER A 123 -8.73 35.80 -12.17
N ASP A 124 -8.60 35.10 -13.30
CA ASP A 124 -9.65 35.02 -14.30
C ASP A 124 -10.93 34.39 -13.71
N PRO A 125 -12.11 34.61 -14.33
CA PRO A 125 -13.35 33.95 -13.92
C PRO A 125 -13.21 32.43 -13.97
N ILE A 126 -13.54 31.76 -12.87
CA ILE A 126 -13.30 30.33 -12.70
C ILE A 126 -14.56 29.53 -13.07
N PRO A 127 -14.54 28.74 -14.15
CA PRO A 127 -15.64 27.83 -14.45
C PRO A 127 -15.62 26.64 -13.49
N LEU A 128 -16.72 26.44 -12.75
CA LEU A 128 -16.88 25.29 -11.87
C LEU A 128 -17.72 24.22 -12.55
N GLN A 129 -17.15 23.03 -12.69
CA GLN A 129 -17.89 21.87 -13.17
C GLN A 129 -18.77 21.31 -12.05
N LYS A 130 -19.99 20.86 -12.42
CA LYS A 130 -20.78 20.01 -11.54
C LYS A 130 -20.05 18.68 -11.37
N SER A 131 -20.00 18.17 -10.14
CA SER A 131 -19.63 16.78 -9.94
C SER A 131 -20.70 15.90 -10.60
N PRO A 132 -20.35 14.78 -11.27
CA PRO A 132 -21.34 13.82 -11.76
C PRO A 132 -22.31 13.41 -10.62
N MET A 133 -23.62 13.47 -10.89
CA MET A 133 -24.68 13.24 -9.88
C MET A 133 -24.57 11.86 -9.23
N LYS A 134 -24.71 11.82 -7.90
CA LYS A 134 -24.92 10.61 -7.08
C LYS A 134 -26.24 9.90 -7.41
N ARG A 135 -26.24 8.56 -7.31
CA ARG A 135 -27.44 7.71 -7.21
C ARG A 135 -27.97 7.69 -5.75
N SER A 136 -29.20 8.17 -5.58
CA SER A 136 -30.23 7.98 -4.52
C SER A 136 -29.90 7.88 -3.00
N THR A 137 -30.33 8.94 -2.26
CA THR A 137 -31.19 8.97 -1.05
C THR A 137 -30.87 8.18 0.24
N ALA A 138 -29.60 7.98 0.58
CA ALA A 138 -29.14 7.80 1.98
C ALA A 138 -28.13 8.91 2.40
N ASP A 139 -28.14 10.02 1.65
CA ASP A 139 -27.16 11.11 1.64
C ASP A 139 -27.35 12.14 2.77
N SER A 140 -26.41 12.20 3.72
CA SER A 140 -25.71 13.45 4.08
C SER A 140 -24.45 13.17 4.91
N ASN A 141 -23.29 13.06 4.24
CA ASN A 141 -21.91 13.22 4.75
C ASN A 141 -20.88 13.02 3.61
N ILE A 142 -20.78 13.95 2.64
CA ILE A 142 -20.24 13.67 1.30
C ILE A 142 -18.79 14.17 1.07
N PRO A 143 -17.83 13.33 0.61
CA PRO A 143 -16.60 13.77 -0.04
C PRO A 143 -16.62 13.56 -1.56
N LEU A 144 -15.91 14.41 -2.30
CA LEU A 144 -15.54 14.26 -3.71
C LEU A 144 -14.11 14.79 -3.88
N LEU A 145 -13.30 14.07 -4.66
CA LEU A 145 -12.02 14.41 -5.29
C LEU A 145 -11.78 13.25 -6.26
N LYS A 146 -12.61 13.14 -7.30
CA LYS A 146 -13.35 11.91 -7.63
C LYS A 146 -12.64 10.58 -8.00
N ASP A 147 -11.38 10.36 -7.65
CA ASP A 147 -10.83 9.00 -7.46
C ASP A 147 -10.04 8.85 -6.13
N PHE A 148 -10.06 9.86 -5.26
CA PHE A 148 -9.99 9.68 -3.81
C PHE A 148 -11.29 9.02 -3.29
N ASP A 149 -12.32 8.96 -4.14
CA ASP A 149 -13.71 8.57 -3.86
C ASP A 149 -14.13 7.22 -4.46
N ALA A 150 -13.17 6.31 -4.61
CA ALA A 150 -13.47 4.93 -4.96
C ALA A 150 -13.63 4.03 -3.72
N LEU A 151 -13.10 4.45 -2.57
CA LEU A 151 -12.66 3.54 -1.52
C LEU A 151 -13.19 4.01 -0.19
N GLY A 152 -14.35 3.46 0.15
CA GLY A 152 -15.07 3.67 1.39
C GLY A 152 -14.30 3.74 2.70
N ALA A 153 -13.04 3.31 2.75
CA ALA A 153 -12.20 3.27 3.94
C ALA A 153 -11.18 4.43 4.05
N TRP A 154 -11.07 5.36 3.10
CA TRP A 154 -9.92 6.29 2.99
C TRP A 154 -10.18 7.77 3.40
N PHE A 155 -11.25 8.06 4.14
CA PHE A 155 -11.88 9.39 4.08
C PHE A 155 -11.57 10.43 5.18
N ASP A 156 -10.66 10.19 6.12
CA ASP A 156 -10.41 11.17 7.18
C ASP A 156 -9.40 12.26 6.79
N GLY A 157 -8.50 12.02 5.83
CA GLY A 157 -7.49 12.99 5.41
C GLY A 157 -8.09 14.23 4.72
N VAL A 158 -9.00 14.01 3.75
CA VAL A 158 -9.71 15.11 3.07
C VAL A 158 -10.77 15.74 3.97
N ALA A 159 -11.44 14.96 4.83
CA ALA A 159 -12.36 15.53 5.83
C ALA A 159 -11.61 16.47 6.80
N LYS A 160 -10.43 16.07 7.27
CA LYS A 160 -9.58 16.88 8.15
C LYS A 160 -8.97 18.09 7.43
N ILE A 161 -8.59 17.98 6.16
CA ILE A 161 -8.20 19.17 5.35
C ILE A 161 -9.41 20.07 5.17
N LYS A 162 -10.59 19.52 4.88
CA LYS A 162 -11.84 20.30 4.81
C LYS A 162 -12.14 20.95 6.16
N GLU A 163 -11.87 20.31 7.29
CA GLU A 163 -12.01 20.90 8.63
C GLU A 163 -10.96 22.00 8.87
N LYS A 164 -9.68 21.76 8.58
CA LYS A 164 -8.60 22.76 8.61
C LYS A 164 -8.96 23.97 7.73
N VAL A 165 -9.49 23.74 6.52
CA VAL A 165 -9.97 24.76 5.59
C VAL A 165 -11.21 25.49 6.14
N LYS A 166 -12.18 24.76 6.71
CA LYS A 166 -13.39 25.34 7.33
C LYS A 166 -13.04 26.22 8.54
N GLN A 167 -12.04 25.84 9.35
CA GLN A 167 -11.61 26.56 10.54
C GLN A 167 -10.65 27.72 10.23
N GLY A 168 -9.69 27.53 9.32
CA GLY A 168 -8.60 28.48 9.02
C GLY A 168 -8.70 29.22 7.69
N GLY A 169 -9.70 28.91 6.86
CA GLY A 169 -9.88 29.48 5.53
C GLY A 169 -9.18 28.71 4.42
N GLY A 170 -8.07 28.00 4.65
CA GLY A 170 -7.36 27.21 3.63
C GLY A 170 -5.98 26.75 4.12
N VAL A 171 -5.36 25.75 3.46
CA VAL A 171 -3.99 25.32 3.78
C VAL A 171 -3.04 25.96 2.77
N ALA A 172 -2.24 26.94 3.22
CA ALA A 172 -1.21 27.57 2.41
C ALA A 172 0.10 26.77 2.50
N SER A 173 0.79 26.58 1.38
CA SER A 173 2.08 25.93 1.35
C SER A 173 3.17 26.79 2.00
N LYS A 174 4.32 26.21 2.35
CA LYS A 174 5.55 27.00 2.56
C LYS A 174 5.97 27.68 1.23
N SER A 175 6.95 28.57 1.24
CA SER A 175 7.41 29.28 0.04
C SER A 175 8.03 28.36 -1.02
N SER A 176 8.69 27.28 -0.59
CA SER A 176 9.24 26.26 -1.47
C SER A 176 8.80 24.85 -1.02
N PRO A 177 7.54 24.46 -1.24
CA PRO A 177 7.01 23.19 -0.75
C PRO A 177 7.74 21.99 -1.37
N LYS A 178 8.30 22.15 -2.58
CA LYS A 178 9.06 21.10 -3.25
C LYS A 178 10.48 20.86 -2.70
N ASN A 179 11.01 21.81 -1.93
CA ASN A 179 12.32 21.69 -1.29
C ASN A 179 12.23 21.22 0.18
N THR A 180 11.04 20.81 0.62
CA THR A 180 10.80 20.25 1.97
C THR A 180 11.70 19.04 2.21
N SER A 181 12.44 19.04 3.32
CA SER A 181 13.32 17.93 3.72
C SER A 181 12.53 16.78 4.33
N ILE A 182 12.66 15.58 3.78
CA ILE A 182 11.85 14.40 4.17
C ILE A 182 12.77 13.24 4.54
N ALA A 183 12.58 12.66 5.73
CA ALA A 183 13.18 11.38 6.08
C ALA A 183 12.21 10.24 5.80
N ILE A 184 12.69 9.16 5.18
CA ILE A 184 11.96 7.91 5.00
C ILE A 184 12.68 6.84 5.83
N VAL A 185 12.10 6.42 6.95
CA VAL A 185 12.72 5.45 7.88
C VAL A 185 12.29 4.04 7.49
N GLY A 186 13.21 3.30 6.86
CA GLY A 186 13.05 1.94 6.37
C GLY A 186 13.18 1.84 4.84
N GLY A 187 14.16 1.06 4.37
CA GLY A 187 14.45 0.74 2.97
C GLY A 187 13.72 -0.51 2.45
N GLY A 188 12.60 -0.88 3.07
CA GLY A 188 11.69 -1.88 2.52
C GLY A 188 10.91 -1.36 1.31
N ILE A 189 10.11 -2.22 0.66
CA ILE A 189 9.37 -1.85 -0.55
C ILE A 189 8.50 -0.59 -0.38
N SER A 190 7.93 -0.36 0.80
CA SER A 190 7.16 0.86 1.07
C SER A 190 8.02 2.13 1.02
N GLY A 191 9.18 2.14 1.67
CA GLY A 191 10.06 3.31 1.68
C GLY A 191 10.67 3.59 0.30
N LEU A 192 11.10 2.53 -0.40
CA LEU A 192 11.61 2.63 -1.78
C LEU A 192 10.55 3.20 -2.74
N ALA A 193 9.32 2.66 -2.68
CA ALA A 193 8.21 3.12 -3.50
C ALA A 193 7.86 4.59 -3.21
N THR A 194 7.83 5.00 -1.95
CA THR A 194 7.58 6.40 -1.57
C THR A 194 8.63 7.35 -2.15
N GLY A 195 9.92 7.01 -2.10
CA GLY A 195 10.98 7.85 -2.70
C GLY A 195 10.75 8.08 -4.21
N LEU A 196 10.47 6.99 -4.95
CA LEU A 196 10.17 7.06 -6.39
C LEU A 196 8.89 7.86 -6.67
N MET A 197 7.83 7.66 -5.89
CA MET A 197 6.56 8.38 -6.04
C MET A 197 6.73 9.89 -5.82
N LEU A 198 7.50 10.29 -4.81
CA LEU A 198 7.82 11.70 -4.54
C LEU A 198 8.64 12.32 -5.68
N ASP A 199 9.66 11.61 -6.18
CA ASP A 199 10.43 12.06 -7.34
C ASP A 199 9.55 12.26 -8.57
N SER A 200 8.57 11.39 -8.79
CA SER A 200 7.69 11.45 -9.96
C SER A 200 6.83 12.71 -10.04
N VAL A 201 6.67 13.44 -8.92
CA VAL A 201 5.93 14.72 -8.84
C VAL A 201 6.83 15.93 -8.50
N GLY A 202 8.15 15.74 -8.57
CA GLY A 202 9.15 16.80 -8.40
C GLY A 202 9.56 17.08 -6.94
N ILE A 203 9.34 16.14 -6.02
CA ILE A 203 9.79 16.22 -4.63
C ILE A 203 11.07 15.40 -4.50
N HIS A 204 12.23 16.06 -4.45
CA HIS A 204 13.53 15.39 -4.52
C HIS A 204 14.34 15.40 -3.22
N ASN A 205 14.02 16.30 -2.28
CA ASN A 205 14.75 16.48 -1.02
C ASN A 205 14.31 15.45 0.03
N TRP A 206 14.50 14.18 -0.28
CA TRP A 206 14.24 13.07 0.62
C TRP A 206 15.49 12.22 0.82
N GLU A 207 15.54 11.50 1.94
CA GLU A 207 16.58 10.51 2.26
C GLU A 207 15.92 9.25 2.84
N ILE A 208 16.31 8.07 2.35
CA ILE A 208 15.94 6.78 2.91
C ILE A 208 17.00 6.37 3.93
N ILE A 209 16.55 6.02 5.13
CA ILE A 209 17.41 5.59 6.24
C ILE A 209 17.02 4.17 6.61
N GLU A 210 17.91 3.21 6.34
CA GLU A 210 17.69 1.79 6.52
C GLU A 210 18.58 1.23 7.63
N ALA A 211 17.97 0.40 8.48
CA ALA A 211 18.64 -0.16 9.65
C ALA A 211 19.66 -1.24 9.28
N SER A 212 19.38 -2.04 8.24
CA SER A 212 20.22 -3.12 7.75
C SER A 212 21.24 -2.66 6.70
N GLU A 213 22.08 -3.59 6.26
CA GLU A 213 23.07 -3.44 5.21
C GLU A 213 22.50 -3.50 3.80
N ARG A 214 21.17 -3.65 3.63
CA ARG A 214 20.52 -3.84 2.34
C ARG A 214 19.13 -3.21 2.27
N VAL A 215 18.61 -3.07 1.05
CA VAL A 215 17.20 -2.72 0.84
C VAL A 215 16.32 -3.97 0.73
N GLY A 216 15.00 -3.78 0.73
CA GLY A 216 13.99 -4.80 0.45
C GLY A 216 13.22 -5.30 1.68
N GLY A 217 13.76 -5.15 2.88
CA GLY A 217 13.07 -5.51 4.13
C GLY A 217 12.61 -6.97 4.12
N ARG A 218 11.29 -7.21 4.04
CA ARG A 218 10.75 -8.60 4.01
C ARG A 218 10.99 -9.34 2.69
N PHE A 219 11.51 -8.69 1.65
CA PHE A 219 12.01 -9.39 0.46
C PHE A 219 13.35 -10.03 0.81
N ARG A 220 13.42 -11.35 0.67
CA ARG A 220 14.58 -12.14 1.08
C ARG A 220 14.74 -13.36 0.19
N THR A 221 15.24 -13.13 -1.01
CA THR A 221 15.76 -14.18 -1.89
C THR A 221 17.15 -14.62 -1.42
N ARG A 222 17.39 -15.93 -1.28
CA ARG A 222 18.70 -16.52 -0.93
C ARG A 222 19.11 -17.55 -1.96
N TYR A 223 20.30 -17.39 -2.53
CA TYR A 223 20.93 -18.39 -3.39
C TYR A 223 21.72 -19.38 -2.52
N VAL A 224 21.63 -20.67 -2.79
CA VAL A 224 22.17 -21.73 -1.92
C VAL A 224 23.43 -22.35 -2.53
N ALA A 225 24.48 -22.52 -1.72
CA ALA A 225 25.72 -23.24 -2.05
C ALA A 225 26.39 -22.84 -3.38
N ASP A 226 26.44 -21.53 -3.68
CA ASP A 226 26.96 -20.98 -4.94
C ASP A 226 26.30 -21.54 -6.21
N THR A 227 25.12 -22.14 -6.09
CA THR A 227 24.31 -22.62 -7.22
C THR A 227 23.43 -21.50 -7.78
N GLN A 228 22.73 -21.82 -8.88
CA GLN A 228 21.65 -20.96 -9.40
C GLN A 228 20.29 -21.24 -8.74
N GLU A 229 20.24 -22.14 -7.74
CA GLU A 229 19.03 -22.40 -6.98
C GLU A 229 18.81 -21.30 -5.93
N TRP A 230 17.59 -20.78 -5.88
CA TRP A 230 17.20 -19.73 -4.96
C TRP A 230 15.92 -20.08 -4.19
N ALA A 231 15.91 -19.68 -2.91
CA ALA A 231 14.79 -19.82 -2.00
C ALA A 231 14.19 -18.45 -1.68
N GLU A 232 12.85 -18.39 -1.64
CA GLU A 232 12.14 -17.22 -1.14
C GLU A 232 11.85 -17.35 0.34
N MET A 233 12.64 -16.65 1.15
CA MET A 233 12.43 -16.60 2.58
C MET A 233 11.33 -15.60 2.96
N GLY A 234 10.89 -14.76 2.02
CA GLY A 234 9.78 -13.80 2.12
C GLY A 234 8.61 -14.12 1.18
N PRO A 235 8.10 -13.14 0.40
CA PRO A 235 7.07 -13.38 -0.61
C PRO A 235 7.56 -14.34 -1.70
N MET A 236 6.67 -15.21 -2.19
CA MET A 236 7.04 -16.21 -3.20
C MET A 236 6.13 -16.22 -4.43
N ARG A 237 4.95 -15.60 -4.36
CA ARG A 237 3.94 -15.62 -5.43
C ARG A 237 2.98 -14.44 -5.33
N LEU A 238 2.34 -14.11 -6.45
CA LEU A 238 1.32 -13.07 -6.59
C LEU A 238 0.15 -13.63 -7.40
N PRO A 239 -1.11 -13.41 -6.99
CA PRO A 239 -2.25 -13.70 -7.83
C PRO A 239 -2.31 -12.68 -8.98
N HIS A 240 -2.58 -13.15 -10.19
CA HIS A 240 -2.61 -12.31 -11.39
C HIS A 240 -4.04 -12.11 -11.91
N SER A 241 -4.71 -13.22 -12.21
CA SER A 241 -6.09 -13.26 -12.69
C SER A 241 -6.82 -14.44 -12.05
N VAL A 242 -8.14 -14.44 -12.08
CA VAL A 242 -8.97 -15.57 -11.68
C VAL A 242 -10.07 -15.81 -12.69
N THR A 243 -10.31 -17.06 -13.04
CA THR A 243 -11.42 -17.47 -13.92
C THR A 243 -12.45 -18.26 -13.12
N TYR A 244 -13.69 -17.76 -13.09
CA TYR A 244 -14.80 -18.40 -12.38
C TYR A 244 -15.45 -19.49 -13.25
N LYS A 245 -15.77 -20.65 -12.66
CA LYS A 245 -16.28 -21.81 -13.41
C LYS A 245 -17.74 -21.67 -13.83
N ASN A 246 -18.53 -20.93 -13.06
CA ASN A 246 -19.98 -20.83 -13.28
C ASN A 246 -20.35 -20.02 -14.52
N ASP A 247 -19.61 -18.95 -14.82
CA ASP A 247 -19.88 -18.01 -15.91
C ASP A 247 -18.68 -17.78 -16.83
N ASN A 248 -17.53 -18.39 -16.54
CA ASN A 248 -16.28 -18.23 -17.29
C ASN A 248 -15.81 -16.76 -17.36
N GLU A 249 -16.19 -15.93 -16.37
CA GLU A 249 -15.67 -14.57 -16.20
C GLU A 249 -14.24 -14.62 -15.68
N THR A 250 -13.32 -13.97 -16.39
CA THR A 250 -11.94 -13.75 -15.92
C THR A 250 -11.79 -12.34 -15.35
N LEU A 251 -11.30 -12.26 -14.12
CA LEU A 251 -11.06 -11.00 -13.41
C LEU A 251 -9.58 -10.84 -13.07
N LEU A 252 -9.08 -9.62 -13.17
CA LEU A 252 -7.78 -9.27 -12.64
C LEU A 252 -7.91 -8.94 -11.15
N TYR A 253 -6.90 -9.31 -10.38
CA TYR A 253 -6.74 -8.85 -9.01
C TYR A 253 -6.26 -7.40 -9.01
N THR A 254 -7.20 -6.46 -8.87
CA THR A 254 -6.93 -5.02 -9.06
C THR A 254 -5.95 -4.44 -8.05
N ASP A 255 -5.92 -4.96 -6.82
CA ASP A 255 -5.00 -4.54 -5.77
C ASP A 255 -3.56 -4.95 -6.04
N HIS A 256 -3.37 -6.10 -6.68
CA HIS A 256 -2.06 -6.61 -7.08
C HIS A 256 -1.49 -5.89 -8.31
N GLN A 257 -2.30 -5.19 -9.10
CA GLN A 257 -1.85 -4.45 -10.30
C GLN A 257 -0.77 -3.41 -10.02
N LEU A 258 -0.78 -2.81 -8.83
CA LEU A 258 0.27 -1.89 -8.37
C LEU A 258 1.66 -2.53 -8.40
N THR A 259 1.76 -3.83 -8.11
CA THR A 259 3.03 -4.56 -8.09
C THR A 259 3.57 -4.75 -9.50
N PHE A 260 2.71 -5.16 -10.44
CA PHE A 260 3.08 -5.34 -11.85
C PHE A 260 3.42 -4.01 -12.51
N GLN A 261 2.65 -2.95 -12.23
CA GLN A 261 2.93 -1.59 -12.67
C GLN A 261 4.29 -1.09 -12.17
N MET A 262 4.62 -1.33 -10.89
CA MET A 262 5.89 -0.90 -10.32
C MET A 262 7.06 -1.58 -11.05
N ALA A 263 6.96 -2.89 -11.29
CA ALA A 263 7.97 -3.64 -12.02
C ALA A 263 8.15 -3.12 -13.46
N GLU A 264 7.06 -2.84 -14.17
CA GLU A 264 7.12 -2.25 -15.52
C GLU A 264 7.82 -0.87 -15.51
N ILE A 265 7.48 0.00 -14.55
CA ILE A 265 8.09 1.32 -14.41
C ILE A 265 9.59 1.19 -14.15
N LEU A 266 10.01 0.34 -13.22
CA LEU A 266 11.42 0.13 -12.90
C LEU A 266 12.20 -0.49 -14.06
N ASN A 267 11.60 -1.44 -14.79
CA ASN A 267 12.20 -2.00 -16.00
C ASN A 267 12.45 -0.90 -17.05
N ASN A 268 11.46 -0.03 -17.27
CA ASN A 268 11.60 1.09 -18.20
C ASN A 268 12.66 2.10 -17.74
N MET A 269 12.67 2.46 -16.45
CA MET A 269 13.66 3.39 -15.88
C MET A 269 15.09 2.84 -15.94
N ASN A 270 15.25 1.52 -15.83
CA ASN A 270 16.54 0.83 -15.96
C ASN A 270 16.84 0.37 -17.40
N ASN A 271 16.13 0.87 -18.41
CA ASN A 271 16.31 0.51 -19.82
C ASN A 271 16.30 -1.00 -20.10
N ASN A 272 15.56 -1.78 -19.31
CA ASN A 272 15.51 -3.24 -19.34
C ASN A 272 16.88 -3.92 -19.19
N GLU A 273 17.83 -3.31 -18.49
CA GLU A 273 19.13 -3.91 -18.18
C GLU A 273 18.96 -5.20 -17.38
N SER A 274 19.60 -6.28 -17.84
CA SER A 274 19.43 -7.64 -17.29
C SER A 274 19.71 -7.76 -15.80
N ARG A 275 20.60 -6.92 -15.25
CA ARG A 275 20.90 -6.89 -13.81
C ARG A 275 19.72 -6.43 -12.96
N TRP A 276 18.89 -5.52 -13.47
CA TRP A 276 17.77 -4.90 -12.74
C TRP A 276 16.41 -5.36 -13.23
N LYS A 277 16.38 -6.13 -14.32
CA LYS A 277 15.15 -6.56 -14.98
C LYS A 277 14.29 -7.43 -14.06
N ILE A 278 13.02 -7.09 -13.94
CA ILE A 278 12.03 -7.84 -13.17
C ILE A 278 11.15 -8.57 -14.20
N ASP A 279 11.33 -9.88 -14.30
CA ASP A 279 10.54 -10.74 -15.17
C ASP A 279 9.60 -11.59 -14.31
N PHE A 280 8.32 -11.63 -14.69
CA PHE A 280 7.34 -12.52 -14.06
C PHE A 280 7.26 -13.83 -14.84
N ILE A 281 7.31 -14.94 -14.12
CA ILE A 281 7.12 -16.29 -14.65
C ILE A 281 5.91 -16.95 -13.99
N PRO A 282 5.23 -17.91 -14.67
CA PRO A 282 4.12 -18.63 -14.07
C PRO A 282 4.52 -19.30 -12.75
N TRP A 283 3.63 -19.22 -11.76
CA TRP A 283 3.75 -19.98 -10.52
C TRP A 283 2.73 -21.13 -10.56
N VAL A 284 3.23 -22.36 -10.48
CA VAL A 284 2.34 -23.53 -10.36
C VAL A 284 1.88 -23.63 -8.92
N GLN A 285 0.62 -23.25 -8.69
CA GLN A 285 0.01 -23.27 -7.37
C GLN A 285 -0.24 -24.70 -6.87
N HIS A 286 -0.74 -25.56 -7.76
CA HIS A 286 -1.01 -26.96 -7.50
C HIS A 286 -0.54 -27.85 -8.65
N SER A 287 0.10 -28.98 -8.30
CA SER A 287 0.42 -30.06 -9.23
C SER A 287 -0.45 -31.29 -8.92
N PRO A 288 -1.01 -32.00 -9.92
CA PRO A 288 -1.84 -33.18 -9.67
C PRO A 288 -1.09 -34.30 -8.93
N ASN A 289 0.24 -34.37 -9.09
CA ASN A 289 1.08 -35.40 -8.48
C ASN A 289 1.62 -35.02 -7.09
N GLU A 290 1.19 -33.90 -6.51
CA GLU A 290 1.52 -33.56 -5.12
C GLU A 290 1.20 -34.71 -4.17
N LEU A 291 2.16 -35.13 -3.35
CA LEU A 291 1.96 -36.17 -2.34
C LEU A 291 1.28 -35.57 -1.11
N ILE A 292 0.08 -36.07 -0.78
CA ILE A 292 -0.69 -35.62 0.38
C ILE A 292 -0.80 -36.79 1.34
N ALA A 293 0.03 -36.82 2.39
CA ALA A 293 0.00 -37.85 3.43
C ALA A 293 -0.80 -37.39 4.67
N GLN A 294 -0.88 -36.08 4.90
CA GLN A 294 -1.65 -35.53 6.00
C GLN A 294 -3.16 -35.59 5.69
N GLY A 295 -3.93 -36.25 6.56
CA GLY A 295 -5.39 -36.32 6.45
C GLY A 295 -5.88 -37.31 5.38
N THR A 296 -5.03 -38.26 4.98
CA THR A 296 -5.33 -39.22 3.93
C THR A 296 -4.87 -40.62 4.31
N ARG A 297 -5.52 -41.60 3.71
CA ARG A 297 -5.17 -43.01 3.78
C ARG A 297 -4.21 -43.36 2.66
N ARG A 298 -3.22 -44.20 3.00
CA ARG A 298 -2.33 -44.79 2.00
C ARG A 298 -3.10 -45.74 1.09
N HIS A 299 -2.66 -45.84 -0.16
CA HIS A 299 -3.08 -46.89 -1.08
C HIS A 299 -2.81 -48.29 -0.48
N PRO A 300 -3.50 -49.35 -0.95
CA PRO A 300 -3.24 -50.72 -0.48
C PRO A 300 -1.79 -51.19 -0.64
N ASP A 301 -1.05 -50.62 -1.58
CA ASP A 301 0.37 -50.89 -1.83
C ASP A 301 1.32 -50.03 -0.97
N GLY A 302 0.77 -49.21 -0.07
CA GLY A 302 1.52 -48.33 0.85
C GLY A 302 1.88 -46.96 0.27
N ARG A 303 1.58 -46.68 -1.00
CA ARG A 303 1.85 -45.37 -1.60
C ARG A 303 1.04 -44.27 -0.93
N ILE A 304 1.66 -43.09 -0.85
CA ILE A 304 0.96 -41.85 -0.50
C ILE A 304 0.10 -41.44 -1.70
N PRO A 305 -1.17 -41.09 -1.47
CA PRO A 305 -2.03 -40.62 -2.54
C PRO A 305 -1.59 -39.25 -3.04
N THR A 306 -1.76 -39.04 -4.33
CA THR A 306 -1.57 -37.74 -4.96
C THR A 306 -2.81 -36.86 -4.83
N ARG A 307 -2.69 -35.54 -4.97
CA ARG A 307 -3.84 -34.63 -5.05
C ARG A 307 -4.87 -35.09 -6.09
N GLY A 308 -4.43 -35.39 -7.30
CA GLY A 308 -5.32 -35.84 -8.38
C GLY A 308 -6.02 -37.15 -8.07
N GLU A 309 -5.31 -38.12 -7.47
CA GLU A 309 -5.92 -39.37 -7.02
C GLU A 309 -7.00 -39.13 -5.95
N ILE A 310 -6.80 -38.16 -5.05
CA ILE A 310 -7.79 -37.80 -4.01
C ILE A 310 -9.02 -37.12 -4.63
N GLU A 311 -8.82 -36.22 -5.59
CA GLU A 311 -9.92 -35.57 -6.32
C GLU A 311 -10.77 -36.58 -7.10
N ASP A 312 -10.14 -37.61 -7.67
CA ASP A 312 -10.81 -38.68 -8.40
C ASP A 312 -11.46 -39.72 -7.47
N ASP A 313 -10.86 -39.99 -6.31
CA ASP A 313 -11.35 -40.91 -5.28
C ASP A 313 -11.30 -40.29 -3.87
N PRO A 314 -12.37 -39.57 -3.47
CA PRO A 314 -12.48 -38.98 -2.13
C PRO A 314 -12.45 -40.01 -0.99
N SER A 315 -12.56 -41.31 -1.27
CA SER A 315 -12.38 -42.33 -0.23
C SER A 315 -10.92 -42.44 0.25
N LEU A 316 -9.97 -41.81 -0.43
CA LEU A 316 -8.59 -41.69 0.04
C LEU A 316 -8.44 -40.69 1.19
N GLU A 317 -9.40 -39.80 1.42
CA GLU A 317 -9.37 -38.89 2.57
C GLU A 317 -9.72 -39.63 3.87
N ASP A 318 -9.19 -39.12 4.98
CA ASP A 318 -9.65 -39.52 6.31
C ASP A 318 -11.10 -39.10 6.51
N ALA A 319 -11.84 -39.86 7.33
CA ALA A 319 -13.21 -39.48 7.64
C ALA A 319 -13.23 -38.10 8.33
N PRO A 320 -14.22 -37.23 8.00
CA PRO A 320 -14.35 -35.94 8.64
C PRO A 320 -14.50 -36.12 10.16
N ALA A 321 -13.84 -35.25 10.92
CA ALA A 321 -13.84 -35.33 12.38
C ALA A 321 -15.25 -35.11 12.97
N MET A 322 -16.10 -34.32 12.29
CA MET A 322 -17.47 -34.07 12.70
C MET A 322 -18.44 -34.06 11.51
N THR A 323 -19.61 -34.68 11.69
CA THR A 323 -20.68 -34.76 10.67
C THR A 323 -22.05 -34.43 11.26
N SER A 324 -22.09 -33.77 12.42
CA SER A 324 -23.35 -33.45 13.09
C SER A 324 -24.15 -32.42 12.28
N ALA A 325 -25.48 -32.50 12.32
CA ALA A 325 -26.33 -31.52 11.62
C ALA A 325 -26.07 -30.07 12.10
N GLN A 326 -25.66 -29.90 13.36
CA GLN A 326 -25.27 -28.59 13.88
C GLN A 326 -23.98 -28.09 13.21
N TYR A 327 -22.97 -28.95 13.05
CA TYR A 327 -21.73 -28.62 12.34
C TYR A 327 -22.02 -28.14 10.92
N THR A 328 -22.72 -28.95 10.12
CA THR A 328 -23.03 -28.61 8.72
C THR A 328 -23.83 -27.30 8.62
N ASN A 329 -24.84 -27.11 9.47
CA ASN A 329 -25.62 -25.87 9.45
C ASN A 329 -24.82 -24.62 9.90
N THR A 330 -23.81 -24.79 10.76
CA THR A 330 -22.92 -23.68 11.15
C THR A 330 -21.91 -23.36 10.06
N GLU A 331 -21.30 -24.38 9.46
CA GLU A 331 -20.41 -24.25 8.30
C GLU A 331 -21.13 -23.57 7.13
N ASP A 332 -22.36 -24.01 6.78
CA ASP A 332 -23.20 -23.38 5.75
C ASP A 332 -23.48 -21.89 6.01
N GLN A 333 -23.56 -21.48 7.29
CA GLN A 333 -23.76 -20.07 7.65
C GLN A 333 -22.47 -19.26 7.52
N MET A 334 -21.32 -19.85 7.87
CA MET A 334 -20.01 -19.24 7.66
C MET A 334 -19.72 -19.09 6.17
N ASP A 335 -19.94 -20.14 5.38
CA ASP A 335 -19.69 -20.17 3.93
C ASP A 335 -20.55 -19.15 3.16
N LYS A 336 -21.79 -18.89 3.60
CA LYS A 336 -22.63 -17.81 3.03
C LYS A 336 -22.02 -16.42 3.19
N ILE A 337 -21.11 -16.23 4.15
CA ILE A 337 -20.38 -14.98 4.34
C ILE A 337 -19.05 -15.08 3.59
N LEU A 338 -18.25 -16.11 3.87
CA LEU A 338 -16.85 -16.22 3.49
C LEU A 338 -16.60 -16.69 2.05
N LYS A 339 -17.59 -17.35 1.43
CA LYS A 339 -17.50 -17.95 0.09
C LYS A 339 -18.60 -17.46 -0.85
N ASP A 340 -19.24 -16.33 -0.55
CA ASP A 340 -20.18 -15.70 -1.47
C ASP A 340 -19.46 -15.18 -2.73
N GLU A 341 -19.78 -15.77 -3.88
CA GLU A 341 -19.10 -15.49 -5.14
C GLU A 341 -19.14 -14.00 -5.53
N ALA A 342 -20.30 -13.34 -5.33
CA ALA A 342 -20.46 -11.92 -5.67
C ALA A 342 -19.56 -11.04 -4.79
N THR A 343 -19.46 -11.36 -3.50
CA THR A 343 -18.56 -10.71 -2.55
C THR A 343 -17.10 -10.93 -2.94
N LEU A 344 -16.68 -12.16 -3.25
CA LEU A 344 -15.32 -12.43 -3.71
C LEU A 344 -15.00 -11.65 -4.99
N LYS A 345 -15.88 -11.71 -6.02
CA LYS A 345 -15.77 -10.92 -7.26
C LYS A 345 -15.62 -9.43 -6.98
N SER A 346 -16.32 -8.90 -5.97
CA SER A 346 -16.21 -7.50 -5.57
C SER A 346 -14.84 -7.16 -4.97
N ILE A 347 -14.24 -8.09 -4.21
CA ILE A 347 -12.90 -7.94 -3.64
C ILE A 347 -11.86 -7.87 -4.78
N GLN A 348 -11.90 -8.77 -5.77
CA GLN A 348 -10.92 -8.68 -6.86
C GLN A 348 -11.09 -7.41 -7.72
N LYS A 349 -12.32 -6.92 -7.89
CA LYS A 349 -12.64 -5.72 -8.68
C LYS A 349 -12.32 -4.39 -7.96
N ASP A 350 -12.60 -4.30 -6.66
CA ASP A 350 -12.41 -3.10 -5.83
C ASP A 350 -12.37 -3.49 -4.35
N VAL A 351 -11.23 -4.04 -3.93
CA VAL A 351 -11.01 -4.51 -2.55
C VAL A 351 -11.19 -3.42 -1.50
N TRP A 352 -10.99 -2.13 -1.80
CA TRP A 352 -11.17 -1.11 -0.75
C TRP A 352 -12.64 -0.73 -0.55
N ARG A 353 -13.45 -0.77 -1.62
CA ARG A 353 -14.91 -0.69 -1.47
C ARG A 353 -15.44 -1.92 -0.76
N ALA A 354 -14.94 -3.11 -1.10
CA ALA A 354 -15.31 -4.36 -0.42
C ALA A 354 -14.93 -4.32 1.07
N HIS A 355 -13.73 -3.83 1.42
CA HIS A 355 -13.31 -3.63 2.81
C HIS A 355 -14.28 -2.74 3.56
N LYS A 356 -14.64 -1.58 2.99
CA LYS A 356 -15.63 -0.69 3.61
C LYS A 356 -16.95 -1.40 3.82
N THR A 357 -17.46 -2.10 2.80
CA THR A 357 -18.72 -2.83 2.90
C THR A 357 -18.68 -3.84 4.04
N ALA A 358 -17.57 -4.57 4.21
CA ALA A 358 -17.38 -5.49 5.34
C ALA A 358 -17.40 -4.75 6.70
N MET A 359 -16.73 -3.60 6.82
CA MET A 359 -16.75 -2.78 8.04
C MET A 359 -18.16 -2.24 8.36
N ASP A 360 -18.89 -1.78 7.35
CA ASP A 360 -20.27 -1.25 7.49
C ASP A 360 -21.27 -2.36 7.87
N GLN A 361 -21.00 -3.61 7.47
CA GLN A 361 -21.77 -4.79 7.84
C GLN A 361 -21.44 -5.32 9.25
N GLY A 362 -20.44 -4.75 9.93
CA GLY A 362 -20.00 -5.18 11.26
C GLY A 362 -19.19 -6.48 11.25
N LEU A 363 -18.58 -6.84 10.12
CA LEU A 363 -17.75 -8.05 10.02
C LEU A 363 -16.41 -7.94 10.78
N ASP A 364 -16.04 -6.73 11.22
CA ASP A 364 -14.90 -6.47 12.12
C ASP A 364 -15.33 -6.39 13.59
N ASP A 365 -16.63 -6.36 13.89
CA ASP A 365 -17.16 -6.19 15.26
C ASP A 365 -17.16 -7.54 16.03
N TRP A 366 -16.91 -8.65 15.35
CA TRP A 366 -16.95 -10.00 15.92
C TRP A 366 -15.75 -10.83 15.44
N SER A 367 -15.15 -11.60 16.35
CA SER A 367 -14.38 -12.78 15.94
C SER A 367 -15.33 -13.82 15.34
N GLU A 368 -14.85 -14.64 14.42
CA GLU A 368 -15.62 -15.74 13.82
C GLU A 368 -16.16 -16.72 14.86
N GLN A 369 -15.37 -17.04 15.89
CA GLN A 369 -15.82 -17.85 17.03
C GLN A 369 -17.01 -17.23 17.75
N ALA A 370 -16.92 -15.95 18.10
CA ALA A 370 -17.99 -15.23 18.77
C ALA A 370 -19.26 -15.16 17.91
N MET A 371 -19.13 -14.98 16.59
CA MET A 371 -20.26 -15.04 15.65
C MET A 371 -20.93 -16.41 15.72
N MET A 372 -20.17 -17.50 15.58
CA MET A 372 -20.70 -18.86 15.64
C MET A 372 -21.39 -19.15 16.98
N ARG A 373 -20.77 -18.77 18.11
CA ARG A 373 -21.30 -19.04 19.46
C ARG A 373 -22.53 -18.20 19.79
N HIS A 374 -22.47 -16.90 19.53
CA HIS A 374 -23.44 -15.95 20.06
C HIS A 374 -24.50 -15.54 19.05
N VAL A 375 -24.24 -15.63 17.75
CA VAL A 375 -25.21 -15.32 16.70
C VAL A 375 -25.80 -16.60 16.13
N PHE A 376 -24.97 -17.53 15.64
CA PHE A 376 -25.46 -18.78 15.04
C PHE A 376 -25.86 -19.84 16.06
N LYS A 377 -25.56 -19.62 17.34
CA LYS A 377 -25.88 -20.51 18.48
C LYS A 377 -25.29 -21.92 18.32
N ALA A 378 -24.15 -22.05 17.65
CA ALA A 378 -23.37 -23.28 17.57
C ALA A 378 -22.88 -23.71 18.95
N SER A 379 -22.70 -24.99 19.23
CA SER A 379 -22.10 -25.45 20.50
C SER A 379 -20.60 -25.13 20.56
N GLU A 380 -20.00 -25.17 21.75
CA GLU A 380 -18.56 -24.93 21.92
C GLU A 380 -17.72 -25.90 21.08
N ASN A 381 -18.08 -27.18 21.09
CA ASN A 381 -17.38 -28.20 20.33
C ASN A 381 -17.49 -28.00 18.81
N VAL A 382 -18.67 -27.59 18.30
CA VAL A 382 -18.85 -27.29 16.87
C VAL A 382 -18.07 -26.03 16.47
N THR A 383 -18.12 -24.98 17.30
CA THR A 383 -17.35 -23.76 17.04
C THR A 383 -15.86 -24.04 17.03
N ASP A 384 -15.35 -24.80 17.99
CA ASP A 384 -13.92 -25.12 18.08
C ASP A 384 -13.46 -25.93 16.87
N GLU A 385 -14.21 -26.95 16.45
CA GLU A 385 -13.92 -27.74 15.26
C GLU A 385 -13.82 -26.86 14.00
N ILE A 386 -14.81 -25.98 13.76
CA ILE A 386 -14.81 -25.11 12.58
C ILE A 386 -13.67 -24.10 12.65
N TRP A 387 -13.51 -23.40 13.77
CA TRP A 387 -12.50 -22.34 13.90
C TRP A 387 -11.08 -22.90 13.83
N THR A 388 -10.79 -24.03 14.44
CA THR A 388 -9.43 -24.63 14.39
C THR A 388 -9.06 -25.19 13.02
N SER A 389 -10.01 -25.28 12.09
CA SER A 389 -9.78 -25.70 10.70
C SER A 389 -9.25 -24.57 9.81
N SER A 390 -9.41 -23.31 10.22
CA SER A 390 -8.93 -22.11 9.52
C SER A 390 -7.78 -21.42 10.30
N ASP A 391 -7.06 -20.50 9.62
CA ASP A 391 -5.95 -19.73 10.21
C ASP A 391 -6.37 -18.30 10.62
N TYR A 392 -7.67 -18.03 10.64
CA TYR A 392 -8.26 -16.70 10.67
C TYR A 392 -9.26 -16.51 11.82
N ASP A 393 -9.18 -15.35 12.45
CA ASP A 393 -10.05 -14.97 13.56
C ASP A 393 -11.14 -13.96 13.15
N ILE A 394 -10.90 -13.23 12.06
CA ILE A 394 -11.71 -12.09 11.59
C ILE A 394 -12.10 -12.30 10.13
N PHE A 395 -13.39 -12.06 9.86
CA PHE A 395 -14.02 -12.30 8.55
C PHE A 395 -13.34 -11.58 7.39
N TRP A 396 -12.88 -10.34 7.56
CA TRP A 396 -12.28 -9.60 6.45
C TRP A 396 -10.96 -10.24 5.98
N ASP A 397 -10.10 -10.63 6.92
CA ASP A 397 -8.83 -11.29 6.59
C ASP A 397 -9.07 -12.63 5.90
N GLU A 398 -10.08 -13.41 6.33
CA GLU A 398 -10.44 -14.67 5.68
C GLU A 398 -11.11 -14.44 4.33
N LEU A 399 -11.98 -13.43 4.18
CA LEU A 399 -12.57 -13.05 2.89
C LEU A 399 -11.51 -12.68 1.86
N HIS A 400 -10.53 -11.85 2.25
CA HIS A 400 -9.41 -11.49 1.36
C HIS A 400 -8.56 -12.72 1.04
N HIS A 401 -8.29 -13.58 2.02
CA HIS A 401 -7.61 -14.86 1.80
C HIS A 401 -8.36 -15.73 0.79
N ASN A 402 -9.64 -16.00 1.01
CA ASN A 402 -10.47 -16.86 0.16
C ASN A 402 -10.58 -16.30 -1.25
N SER A 403 -10.66 -14.97 -1.40
CA SER A 403 -10.66 -14.31 -2.71
C SER A 403 -9.38 -14.56 -3.52
N ASN A 404 -8.25 -14.78 -2.83
CA ASN A 404 -6.95 -15.00 -3.46
C ASN A 404 -6.57 -16.48 -3.56
N LEU A 405 -6.71 -17.24 -2.47
CA LEU A 405 -6.18 -18.59 -2.29
C LEU A 405 -7.26 -19.69 -2.29
N GLY A 406 -8.54 -19.37 -2.05
CA GLY A 406 -9.64 -20.34 -2.07
C GLY A 406 -10.10 -20.74 -3.48
N LEU A 407 -9.62 -20.04 -4.51
CA LEU A 407 -9.95 -20.26 -5.92
C LEU A 407 -8.84 -21.11 -6.57
N ASP A 408 -8.66 -22.32 -6.05
CA ASP A 408 -7.51 -23.19 -6.31
C ASP A 408 -7.67 -24.09 -7.55
N GLY A 409 -8.79 -24.01 -8.26
CA GLY A 409 -9.07 -24.79 -9.46
C GLY A 409 -9.58 -26.21 -9.22
N SER A 410 -9.54 -26.72 -7.98
CA SER A 410 -10.05 -28.06 -7.62
C SER A 410 -11.52 -28.22 -7.99
N LYS A 411 -11.99 -29.46 -8.19
CA LYS A 411 -13.34 -29.77 -8.68
C LYS A 411 -14.46 -28.97 -8.00
N ASP A 412 -14.38 -28.80 -6.68
CA ASP A 412 -15.40 -28.14 -5.86
C ASP A 412 -15.14 -26.63 -5.67
N SER A 413 -14.00 -26.11 -6.14
CA SER A 413 -13.72 -24.67 -6.11
C SER A 413 -14.55 -23.88 -7.12
N MET A 414 -14.92 -22.65 -6.76
CA MET A 414 -15.68 -21.71 -7.60
C MET A 414 -14.91 -21.22 -8.83
N GLY A 415 -13.58 -21.28 -8.81
CA GLY A 415 -12.73 -20.71 -9.84
C GLY A 415 -11.28 -21.17 -9.72
N GLU A 416 -10.44 -20.68 -10.62
CA GLU A 416 -9.02 -20.94 -10.63
C GLU A 416 -8.22 -19.64 -10.81
N THR A 417 -7.34 -19.37 -9.85
CA THR A 417 -6.42 -18.25 -9.87
C THR A 417 -5.18 -18.60 -10.68
N GLU A 418 -4.84 -17.75 -11.65
CA GLU A 418 -3.53 -17.74 -12.29
C GLU A 418 -2.53 -17.00 -11.40
N TRP A 419 -1.41 -17.67 -11.11
CA TRP A 419 -0.35 -17.14 -10.24
C TRP A 419 0.93 -16.86 -11.01
N VAL A 420 1.69 -15.89 -10.53
CA VAL A 420 3.03 -15.57 -11.02
C VAL A 420 4.01 -15.39 -9.87
N CYS A 421 5.30 -15.54 -10.15
CA CYS A 421 6.40 -15.17 -9.28
C CYS A 421 7.46 -14.39 -10.08
N ILE A 422 8.47 -13.84 -9.39
CA ILE A 422 9.56 -13.11 -10.05
C ILE A 422 10.71 -14.10 -10.31
N ASP A 423 11.14 -14.19 -11.57
CA ASP A 423 12.29 -15.02 -11.95
C ASP A 423 13.57 -14.52 -11.27
N GLY A 424 14.31 -15.40 -10.61
CA GLY A 424 15.45 -15.04 -9.76
C GLY A 424 15.08 -14.33 -8.45
N GLY A 425 13.79 -14.27 -8.11
CA GLY A 425 13.29 -13.89 -6.79
C GLY A 425 12.91 -12.42 -6.56
N PHE A 426 12.15 -12.19 -5.48
CA PHE A 426 11.54 -10.91 -5.11
C PHE A 426 12.56 -9.82 -4.73
N ASN A 427 13.80 -10.16 -4.36
CA ASN A 427 14.85 -9.14 -4.21
C ASN A 427 15.04 -8.32 -5.48
N ARG A 428 14.81 -8.89 -6.68
CA ARG A 428 14.94 -8.14 -7.94
C ARG A 428 14.03 -6.92 -7.99
N LEU A 429 12.84 -7.00 -7.40
CA LEU A 429 11.93 -5.86 -7.31
C LEU A 429 12.48 -4.74 -6.42
N SER A 430 13.10 -5.06 -5.28
CA SER A 430 13.72 -4.04 -4.42
C SER A 430 15.04 -3.52 -4.97
N ASP A 431 15.83 -4.38 -5.60
CA ASP A 431 17.17 -4.06 -6.09
C ASP A 431 17.11 -3.15 -7.32
N ALA A 432 16.06 -3.27 -8.13
CA ALA A 432 15.82 -2.38 -9.28
C ALA A 432 15.63 -0.90 -8.90
N PHE A 433 15.40 -0.57 -7.62
CA PHE A 433 15.40 0.81 -7.15
C PHE A 433 16.80 1.39 -6.94
N LEU A 434 17.82 0.55 -6.72
CA LEU A 434 19.15 1.00 -6.29
C LEU A 434 19.74 2.08 -7.21
N PRO A 435 19.72 1.95 -8.56
CA PRO A 435 20.24 2.99 -9.45
C PRO A 435 19.58 4.37 -9.31
N HIS A 436 18.39 4.43 -8.71
CA HIS A 436 17.58 5.65 -8.59
C HIS A 436 17.60 6.26 -7.18
N VAL A 437 18.01 5.49 -6.18
CA VAL A 437 17.95 5.91 -4.77
C VAL A 437 19.31 5.95 -4.07
N GLN A 438 20.37 5.40 -4.68
CA GLN A 438 21.66 5.20 -4.01
C GLN A 438 22.26 6.48 -3.42
N ASP A 439 22.16 7.62 -4.12
CA ASP A 439 22.68 8.92 -3.67
C ASP A 439 21.89 9.52 -2.49
N ARG A 440 20.74 8.93 -2.16
CA ARG A 440 19.82 9.35 -1.08
C ARG A 440 19.50 8.20 -0.13
N LEU A 441 20.29 7.13 -0.15
CA LEU A 441 20.11 5.95 0.68
C LEU A 441 21.24 5.86 1.71
N THR A 442 20.88 5.88 2.99
CA THR A 442 21.78 5.54 4.07
C THR A 442 21.45 4.16 4.64
N LEU A 443 22.37 3.22 4.50
CA LEU A 443 22.31 1.88 5.10
C LEU A 443 22.97 1.85 6.49
N ASN A 444 22.75 0.77 7.24
CA ASN A 444 23.34 0.53 8.57
C ASN A 444 23.05 1.64 9.60
N ARG A 445 21.89 2.31 9.50
CA ARG A 445 21.49 3.38 10.41
C ARG A 445 20.14 3.06 11.06
N LYS A 446 20.19 2.41 12.21
CA LYS A 446 19.00 2.09 13.03
C LYS A 446 18.56 3.32 13.82
N ILE A 447 17.47 3.96 13.38
CA ILE A 447 16.81 5.03 14.14
C ILE A 447 16.32 4.50 15.48
N ARG A 448 16.56 5.28 16.53
CA ARG A 448 16.23 4.94 17.93
C ARG A 448 15.27 5.92 18.57
N LYS A 449 15.18 7.13 18.03
CA LYS A 449 14.36 8.20 18.60
C LYS A 449 13.83 9.11 17.51
N LEU A 450 12.56 9.48 17.63
CA LEU A 450 11.88 10.50 16.85
C LEU A 450 11.39 11.57 17.82
N GLU A 451 11.65 12.85 17.51
CA GLU A 451 11.19 13.97 18.33
C GLU A 451 10.60 15.07 17.45
N PRO A 452 9.39 15.59 17.77
CA PRO A 452 8.95 16.86 17.23
C PRO A 452 9.77 17.98 17.85
N ILE A 453 10.29 18.85 16.98
CA ILE A 453 11.02 20.06 17.36
C ILE A 453 10.36 21.25 16.67
N GLN A 454 10.61 22.45 17.17
CA GLN A 454 10.14 23.69 16.55
C GLN A 454 11.32 24.36 15.84
N ASP A 455 11.10 24.82 14.61
CA ASP A 455 12.07 25.69 13.93
C ASP A 455 12.02 27.13 14.48
N LYS A 456 12.87 28.00 13.93
CA LYS A 456 12.98 29.41 14.36
C LYS A 456 11.68 30.19 14.18
N ASP A 457 10.84 29.76 13.25
CA ASP A 457 9.57 30.40 12.89
C ASP A 457 8.39 29.77 13.63
N GLY A 458 8.64 28.80 14.52
CA GLY A 458 7.62 28.09 15.28
C GLY A 458 6.84 27.04 14.48
N ASN A 459 7.40 26.57 13.35
CA ASN A 459 6.84 25.41 12.65
C ASN A 459 7.43 24.11 13.21
N THR A 460 6.57 23.11 13.34
CA THR A 460 6.99 21.76 13.70
C THR A 460 7.89 21.18 12.61
N ARG A 461 8.98 20.54 13.05
CA ARG A 461 9.88 19.67 12.29
C ARG A 461 10.12 18.39 13.09
N THR A 462 10.81 17.42 12.50
CA THR A 462 11.18 16.15 13.13
C THR A 462 12.68 16.05 13.31
N ARG A 463 13.13 15.49 14.43
CA ARG A 463 14.52 15.11 14.67
C ARG A 463 14.59 13.60 14.83
N LEU A 464 15.41 12.96 13.99
CA LEU A 464 15.71 11.53 14.08
C LEU A 464 17.07 11.36 14.74
N SER A 465 17.17 10.45 15.71
CA SER A 465 18.43 10.14 16.38
C SER A 465 18.76 8.64 16.33
N TRP A 466 20.05 8.34 16.21
CA TRP A 466 20.62 6.99 16.16
C TRP A 466 21.89 6.92 16.98
N TYR A 467 22.38 5.70 17.21
CA TYR A 467 23.69 5.46 17.79
C TYR A 467 24.71 5.16 16.68
N PRO A 468 25.93 5.70 16.72
CA PRO A 468 26.96 5.39 15.74
C PRO A 468 27.38 3.92 15.73
N SER A 469 27.26 3.24 16.88
CA SER A 469 27.54 1.81 17.03
C SER A 469 26.84 1.25 18.26
N VAL A 470 26.86 -0.08 18.44
CA VAL A 470 26.31 -0.74 19.64
C VAL A 470 27.04 -0.31 20.92
N SER A 471 28.36 -0.10 20.84
CA SER A 471 29.18 0.33 21.98
C SER A 471 29.12 1.83 22.25
N ASN A 472 28.97 2.67 21.21
CA ASN A 472 28.84 4.12 21.37
C ASN A 472 27.36 4.52 21.48
N ARG A 473 26.90 4.71 22.70
CA ARG A 473 25.50 5.05 23.04
C ARG A 473 25.25 6.57 23.11
N THR A 474 26.07 7.40 22.49
CA THR A 474 25.79 8.83 22.33
C THR A 474 24.96 9.04 21.06
N TYR A 475 23.87 9.82 21.17
CA TYR A 475 23.02 10.11 20.03
C TYR A 475 23.74 11.00 19.01
N GLU A 476 23.70 10.58 17.75
CA GLU A 476 23.77 11.46 16.59
C GLU A 476 22.35 11.74 16.10
N SER A 477 22.13 12.89 15.47
CA SER A 477 20.80 13.31 15.04
C SER A 477 20.83 14.09 13.73
N LYS A 478 19.72 14.05 13.00
CA LYS A 478 19.45 14.92 11.84
C LYS A 478 17.99 15.37 11.84
N GLU A 479 17.76 16.58 11.36
CA GLU A 479 16.45 17.23 11.36
C GLU A 479 15.84 17.29 9.96
N TYR A 480 14.53 17.07 9.89
CA TYR A 480 13.75 17.02 8.66
C TYR A 480 12.42 17.74 8.88
N ASP A 481 11.84 18.32 7.83
CA ASP A 481 10.51 18.91 7.93
C ASP A 481 9.44 17.86 8.20
N TYR A 482 9.56 16.68 7.57
CA TYR A 482 8.67 15.54 7.76
C TYR A 482 9.43 14.23 7.89
N THR A 483 8.84 13.28 8.64
CA THR A 483 9.28 11.88 8.68
C THR A 483 8.17 10.97 8.17
N ILE A 484 8.50 10.10 7.22
CA ILE A 484 7.69 8.96 6.82
C ILE A 484 8.28 7.72 7.48
N MET A 485 7.54 7.12 8.41
CA MET A 485 7.93 5.93 9.16
C MET A 485 7.41 4.69 8.43
N ALA A 486 8.30 3.96 7.75
CA ALA A 486 7.99 2.71 7.06
C ALA A 486 8.36 1.46 7.87
N ALA A 487 9.00 1.64 9.03
CA ALA A 487 9.30 0.54 9.96
C ALA A 487 8.00 -0.03 10.54
N PRO A 488 7.87 -1.37 10.68
CA PRO A 488 6.69 -1.98 11.27
C PRO A 488 6.56 -1.63 12.76
N PHE A 489 5.34 -1.65 13.30
CA PHE A 489 5.11 -1.34 14.71
C PHE A 489 5.87 -2.23 15.68
N THR A 490 6.17 -3.48 15.31
CA THR A 490 7.06 -4.36 16.07
C THR A 490 8.44 -3.74 16.32
N MET A 491 8.94 -2.91 15.40
CA MET A 491 10.21 -2.21 15.55
C MET A 491 10.08 -0.81 16.15
N THR A 492 9.01 -0.09 15.84
CA THR A 492 8.81 1.26 16.41
C THR A 492 8.57 1.21 17.93
N ARG A 493 8.07 0.09 18.46
CA ARG A 493 7.98 -0.20 19.91
C ARG A 493 9.33 -0.09 20.65
N PHE A 494 10.45 -0.26 19.96
CA PHE A 494 11.79 -0.13 20.53
C PHE A 494 12.43 1.27 20.32
N MET A 495 11.65 2.23 19.81
CA MET A 495 12.09 3.61 19.61
C MET A 495 11.50 4.52 20.70
N ASP A 496 12.26 5.54 21.07
CA ASP A 496 11.74 6.67 21.84
C ASP A 496 10.90 7.55 20.91
N LEU A 497 9.57 7.41 20.96
CA LEU A 497 8.62 8.14 20.12
C LEU A 497 7.94 9.29 20.90
N PRO A 498 7.45 10.34 20.22
CA PRO A 498 6.58 11.31 20.87
C PRO A 498 5.24 10.65 21.21
N LYS A 499 4.50 11.28 22.11
CA LYS A 499 3.13 10.86 22.42
C LYS A 499 2.19 11.23 21.26
N PHE A 500 1.61 10.24 20.60
CA PHE A 500 0.61 10.43 19.57
C PHE A 500 -0.80 10.47 20.17
N SER A 501 -1.82 10.52 19.33
CA SER A 501 -3.21 10.31 19.74
C SER A 501 -3.35 8.97 20.47
N SER A 502 -4.30 8.90 21.39
CA SER A 502 -4.50 7.68 22.21
C SER A 502 -4.74 6.43 21.36
N VAL A 503 -5.38 6.57 20.20
CA VAL A 503 -5.63 5.46 19.27
C VAL A 503 -4.33 5.01 18.61
N LEU A 504 -3.52 5.92 18.10
CA LEU A 504 -2.25 5.60 17.45
C LEU A 504 -1.21 5.05 18.43
N ASP A 505 -1.12 5.62 19.64
CA ASP A 505 -0.29 5.08 20.73
C ASP A 505 -0.68 3.63 21.07
N ARG A 506 -1.99 3.34 21.16
CA ARG A 506 -2.48 1.97 21.39
C ARG A 506 -2.15 1.06 20.23
N ALA A 507 -2.34 1.48 18.98
CA ALA A 507 -2.00 0.68 17.80
C ALA A 507 -0.51 0.28 17.79
N ILE A 508 0.38 1.21 18.13
CA ILE A 508 1.84 0.98 18.21
C ILE A 508 2.20 0.11 19.42
N SER A 509 1.47 0.20 20.53
CA SER A 509 1.80 -0.50 21.78
C SER A 509 1.86 -2.03 21.65
N GLU A 510 2.48 -2.69 22.65
CA GLU A 510 2.54 -4.16 22.77
C GLU A 510 1.17 -4.83 22.68
N ALA A 511 0.15 -4.25 23.34
CA ALA A 511 -1.22 -4.77 23.36
C ALA A 511 -2.05 -4.34 22.14
N GLY A 512 -1.44 -3.59 21.21
CA GLY A 512 -2.08 -2.98 20.06
C GLY A 512 -2.26 -3.91 18.87
N LEU A 513 -1.87 -3.39 17.71
CA LEU A 513 -1.93 -4.11 16.44
C LEU A 513 -1.18 -5.44 16.53
N ARG A 514 -1.86 -6.50 16.10
CA ARG A 514 -1.37 -7.88 16.16
C ARG A 514 -0.63 -8.27 14.89
N PHE A 515 0.29 -9.21 15.03
CA PHE A 515 1.16 -9.69 13.97
C PHE A 515 1.34 -11.21 14.09
N LYS A 516 1.64 -11.86 12.97
CA LYS A 516 1.91 -13.29 12.90
C LYS A 516 3.27 -13.53 12.27
N SER A 517 3.89 -14.66 12.64
CA SER A 517 5.19 -15.05 12.12
C SER A 517 5.13 -16.27 11.21
N ALA A 518 6.30 -16.54 10.63
CA ALA A 518 6.58 -17.68 9.79
C ALA A 518 8.06 -18.09 9.87
N CYS A 519 8.29 -19.37 9.61
CA CYS A 519 9.60 -19.94 9.36
C CYS A 519 9.61 -20.64 8.01
N LYS A 520 10.74 -20.53 7.33
CA LYS A 520 11.04 -21.28 6.11
C LYS A 520 12.40 -21.95 6.22
N VAL A 521 12.50 -23.15 5.64
CA VAL A 521 13.76 -23.89 5.49
C VAL A 521 13.81 -24.40 4.05
N ALA A 522 14.88 -24.10 3.33
CA ALA A 522 15.11 -24.62 1.98
C ALA A 522 16.29 -25.59 2.02
N LEU A 523 16.08 -26.82 1.57
CA LEU A 523 17.08 -27.88 1.54
C LEU A 523 17.55 -28.09 0.11
N LEU A 524 18.87 -28.08 -0.12
CA LEU A 524 19.45 -28.31 -1.44
C LEU A 524 19.72 -29.80 -1.68
N PHE A 525 19.19 -30.31 -2.78
CA PHE A 525 19.39 -31.66 -3.27
C PHE A 525 20.21 -31.64 -4.56
N SER A 526 21.08 -32.64 -4.73
CA SER A 526 21.93 -32.75 -5.92
C SER A 526 21.16 -33.04 -7.21
N GLU A 527 19.95 -33.60 -7.09
CA GLU A 527 19.05 -33.88 -8.21
C GLU A 527 17.59 -33.57 -7.85
N ARG A 528 16.79 -33.25 -8.86
CA ARG A 528 15.34 -33.03 -8.75
C ARG A 528 14.60 -34.36 -8.85
N PHE A 529 14.79 -35.24 -7.87
CA PHE A 529 14.23 -36.60 -7.88
C PHE A 529 12.69 -36.61 -7.92
N TRP A 530 12.03 -35.54 -7.43
CA TRP A 530 10.57 -35.39 -7.49
C TRP A 530 10.04 -35.16 -8.91
N GLU A 531 10.88 -34.75 -9.87
CA GLU A 531 10.51 -34.58 -11.28
C GLU A 531 10.67 -35.88 -12.10
N GLN A 532 11.02 -37.01 -11.46
CA GLN A 532 11.33 -38.27 -12.12
C GLN A 532 10.25 -39.34 -11.91
N GLY A 533 10.27 -40.39 -12.74
CA GLY A 533 9.39 -41.56 -12.62
C GLY A 533 7.99 -41.34 -13.19
N ASP A 534 7.05 -42.19 -12.77
CA ASP A 534 5.70 -42.25 -13.35
C ASP A 534 4.77 -41.13 -12.85
N ARG A 535 5.11 -40.48 -11.72
CA ARG A 535 4.31 -39.42 -11.08
C ARG A 535 5.17 -38.18 -10.77
N PRO A 536 5.73 -37.52 -11.80
CA PRO A 536 6.62 -36.38 -11.60
C PRO A 536 5.84 -35.16 -11.06
N ILE A 537 6.46 -34.41 -10.17
CA ILE A 537 5.90 -33.21 -9.52
C ILE A 537 6.59 -31.98 -10.10
N PHE A 538 5.81 -31.05 -10.66
CA PHE A 538 6.31 -29.80 -11.22
C PHE A 538 5.64 -28.62 -10.50
N GLY A 539 6.38 -27.96 -9.60
CA GLY A 539 5.84 -26.93 -8.71
C GLY A 539 4.81 -27.46 -7.71
N GLY A 540 4.00 -26.57 -7.15
CA GLY A 540 3.04 -26.91 -6.10
C GLY A 540 3.71 -27.25 -4.75
N TYR A 541 2.99 -27.97 -3.89
CA TYR A 541 3.51 -28.42 -2.59
C TYR A 541 2.93 -29.75 -2.12
N SER A 542 3.73 -30.54 -1.41
CA SER A 542 3.28 -31.77 -0.76
C SER A 542 3.10 -31.57 0.74
N LYS A 543 2.28 -32.44 1.35
CA LYS A 543 1.99 -32.44 2.79
C LYS A 543 2.48 -33.74 3.44
N PRO A 544 3.63 -33.76 4.15
CA PRO A 544 4.05 -34.90 4.96
C PRO A 544 3.08 -35.19 6.11
N GLU A 545 3.14 -36.39 6.69
CA GLU A 545 2.35 -36.76 7.89
C GLU A 545 2.62 -35.82 9.08
N SER A 546 3.82 -35.23 9.12
CA SER A 546 4.23 -34.29 10.17
C SER A 546 3.40 -32.99 10.12
N LYS A 547 2.45 -32.89 11.05
CA LYS A 547 1.65 -31.67 11.27
C LYS A 547 2.47 -30.45 11.64
N SER A 548 3.70 -30.59 12.16
CA SER A 548 4.58 -29.46 12.49
C SER A 548 5.40 -28.96 11.29
N VAL A 549 5.69 -29.83 10.32
CA VAL A 549 6.35 -29.42 9.05
C VAL A 549 5.32 -28.94 8.02
N GLY A 550 4.18 -29.60 7.87
CA GLY A 550 3.04 -29.08 7.10
C GLY A 550 3.26 -29.02 5.58
N ALA A 551 3.83 -27.96 5.00
CA ALA A 551 3.91 -27.82 3.53
C ALA A 551 5.37 -27.80 3.03
N LEU A 552 5.65 -28.63 2.01
CA LEU A 552 6.93 -28.75 1.31
C LEU A 552 6.75 -28.34 -0.16
N TYR A 553 7.23 -27.14 -0.49
CA TYR A 553 7.10 -26.52 -1.81
C TYR A 553 8.21 -26.95 -2.76
N TYR A 554 7.84 -27.14 -4.03
CA TYR A 554 8.75 -27.45 -5.13
C TYR A 554 8.98 -26.21 -6.00
N PRO A 555 10.15 -26.09 -6.66
CA PRO A 555 10.47 -24.95 -7.49
C PRO A 555 9.60 -24.96 -8.76
N VAL A 556 9.30 -23.76 -9.26
CA VAL A 556 8.52 -23.54 -10.49
C VAL A 556 9.40 -23.15 -11.70
N TYR A 557 10.72 -23.16 -11.50
CA TYR A 557 11.74 -22.81 -12.49
C TYR A 557 12.70 -23.98 -12.71
N GLY A 558 13.40 -23.98 -13.85
CA GLY A 558 14.35 -25.04 -14.21
C GLY A 558 13.70 -26.42 -14.32
N LEU A 559 12.42 -26.48 -14.67
CA LEU A 559 11.64 -27.72 -14.76
C LEU A 559 12.21 -28.60 -15.88
N ASN A 560 12.35 -29.90 -15.63
CA ASN A 560 12.95 -30.90 -16.53
C ASN A 560 14.43 -30.67 -16.87
N GLU A 561 15.13 -29.81 -16.13
CA GLU A 561 16.57 -29.63 -16.29
C GLU A 561 17.36 -30.61 -15.40
N SER A 562 18.48 -31.14 -15.91
CA SER A 562 19.42 -31.91 -15.09
C SER A 562 20.28 -30.96 -14.27
N ARG A 563 19.81 -30.62 -13.07
CA ARG A 563 20.44 -29.68 -12.13
C ARG A 563 20.05 -29.98 -10.68
N PRO A 564 20.76 -29.40 -9.69
CA PRO A 564 20.30 -29.36 -8.31
C PRO A 564 18.90 -28.76 -8.16
N GLY A 565 18.27 -28.96 -7.01
CA GLY A 565 16.97 -28.37 -6.72
C GLY A 565 16.75 -28.15 -5.23
N LEU A 566 15.86 -27.22 -4.91
CA LEU A 566 15.46 -26.92 -3.53
C LEU A 566 14.08 -27.51 -3.22
N ILE A 567 13.90 -28.11 -2.05
CA ILE A 567 12.57 -28.28 -1.46
C ILE A 567 12.47 -27.31 -0.29
N MET A 568 11.40 -26.51 -0.27
CA MET A 568 11.20 -25.47 0.73
C MET A 568 10.05 -25.81 1.68
N HIS A 569 10.38 -25.98 2.94
CA HIS A 569 9.43 -25.97 4.05
C HIS A 569 8.92 -24.56 4.32
N TYR A 570 7.61 -24.41 4.54
CA TYR A 570 7.01 -23.16 4.99
C TYR A 570 5.91 -23.40 6.03
N ARG A 571 6.04 -22.75 7.19
CA ARG A 571 5.00 -22.71 8.23
C ARG A 571 4.85 -21.34 8.87
N GLY A 572 3.60 -21.00 9.18
CA GLY A 572 3.19 -19.80 9.91
C GLY A 572 2.52 -20.11 11.24
N GLY A 573 2.23 -19.06 12.00
CA GLY A 573 1.50 -19.13 13.26
C GLY A 573 2.29 -19.77 14.40
N ASP A 574 1.58 -20.37 15.37
CA ASP A 574 2.22 -20.87 16.59
C ASP A 574 3.34 -21.89 16.29
N TRP A 575 3.19 -22.72 15.25
CA TRP A 575 4.25 -23.63 14.81
C TRP A 575 5.56 -22.89 14.52
N SER A 576 5.50 -21.79 13.77
CA SER A 576 6.68 -20.96 13.50
C SER A 576 7.24 -20.29 14.74
N ASP A 577 6.39 -19.91 15.69
CA ASP A 577 6.80 -19.33 16.95
C ASP A 577 7.53 -20.34 17.85
N ARG A 578 7.22 -21.64 17.73
CA ARG A 578 7.97 -22.70 18.42
C ARG A 578 9.29 -23.04 17.71
N PHE A 579 9.34 -22.99 16.38
CA PHE A 579 10.56 -23.30 15.61
C PHE A 579 11.74 -22.35 15.86
N VAL A 580 11.51 -21.17 16.45
CA VAL A 580 12.60 -20.29 16.89
C VAL A 580 13.41 -20.87 18.06
N SER A 581 12.87 -21.84 18.79
CA SER A 581 13.55 -22.53 19.89
C SER A 581 14.47 -23.66 19.44
N PHE A 582 14.38 -24.06 18.18
CA PHE A 582 15.20 -25.12 17.61
C PHE A 582 16.56 -24.56 17.21
N SER A 583 17.61 -25.38 17.28
CA SER A 583 18.84 -25.07 16.53
C SER A 583 18.55 -25.15 15.03
N ASP A 584 19.44 -24.56 14.23
CA ASP A 584 19.29 -24.62 12.78
C ASP A 584 19.32 -26.07 12.29
N GLU A 585 20.26 -26.88 12.79
CA GLU A 585 20.42 -28.28 12.41
C GLU A 585 19.21 -29.14 12.78
N GLU A 586 18.65 -28.97 13.98
CA GLU A 586 17.46 -29.73 14.41
C GLU A 586 16.26 -29.42 13.52
N HIS A 587 16.04 -28.14 13.19
CA HIS A 587 14.96 -27.74 12.30
C HIS A 587 15.19 -28.29 10.88
N VAL A 588 16.42 -28.22 10.37
CA VAL A 588 16.81 -28.75 9.06
C VAL A 588 16.60 -30.27 8.98
N GLN A 589 17.06 -31.03 9.98
CA GLN A 589 16.87 -32.48 10.00
C GLN A 589 15.40 -32.86 10.15
N THR A 590 14.63 -32.13 10.96
CA THR A 590 13.17 -32.32 11.05
C THR A 590 12.49 -32.16 9.69
N VAL A 591 12.90 -31.16 8.90
CA VAL A 591 12.37 -30.94 7.54
C VAL A 591 12.85 -32.03 6.58
N LEU A 592 14.12 -32.44 6.66
CA LEU A 592 14.66 -33.51 5.83
C LEU A 592 13.94 -34.83 6.07
N ASP A 593 13.67 -35.18 7.33
CA ASP A 593 12.91 -36.38 7.69
C ASP A 593 11.50 -36.35 7.10
N ALA A 594 10.87 -35.17 7.05
CA ALA A 594 9.59 -34.99 6.40
C ALA A 594 9.67 -35.15 4.87
N VAL A 595 10.72 -34.66 4.21
CA VAL A 595 10.98 -34.92 2.78
C VAL A 595 11.16 -36.42 2.55
N VAL A 596 11.97 -37.09 3.37
CA VAL A 596 12.22 -38.53 3.31
C VAL A 596 10.93 -39.33 3.53
N SER A 597 10.04 -38.88 4.42
CA SER A 597 8.74 -39.55 4.65
C SER A 597 7.85 -39.59 3.42
N LEU A 598 8.01 -38.62 2.51
CA LEU A 598 7.26 -38.55 1.26
C LEU A 598 7.95 -39.31 0.12
N HIS A 599 9.28 -39.16 0.02
CA HIS A 599 10.04 -39.54 -1.18
C HIS A 599 10.98 -40.74 -0.98
N GLY A 600 11.05 -41.28 0.24
CA GLY A 600 11.91 -42.39 0.63
C GLY A 600 13.34 -41.98 0.99
N GLU A 601 14.09 -42.94 1.57
CA GLU A 601 15.44 -42.69 2.11
C GLU A 601 16.47 -42.22 1.07
N LYS A 602 16.26 -42.51 -0.22
CA LYS A 602 17.15 -41.99 -1.28
C LYS A 602 17.23 -40.46 -1.24
N ALA A 603 16.17 -39.76 -0.81
CA ALA A 603 16.21 -38.31 -0.66
C ALA A 603 17.32 -37.85 0.31
N ARG A 604 17.64 -38.64 1.34
CA ARG A 604 18.72 -38.35 2.30
C ARG A 604 20.09 -38.45 1.65
N ASP A 605 20.30 -39.44 0.77
CA ASP A 605 21.55 -39.60 0.01
C ASP A 605 21.79 -38.44 -0.97
N LEU A 606 20.71 -37.80 -1.43
CA LEU A 606 20.75 -36.69 -2.39
C LEU A 606 20.82 -35.32 -1.72
N TYR A 607 20.54 -35.25 -0.42
CA TYR A 607 20.69 -34.01 0.34
C TYR A 607 22.17 -33.64 0.42
N THR A 608 22.48 -32.43 -0.05
CA THR A 608 23.88 -31.97 -0.18
C THR A 608 24.52 -31.59 1.15
N GLY A 609 23.71 -31.37 2.19
CA GLY A 609 24.13 -30.74 3.44
C GLY A 609 23.93 -29.22 3.46
N ASP A 610 23.67 -28.60 2.30
CA ASP A 610 23.45 -27.16 2.20
C ASP A 610 21.98 -26.78 2.39
N TYR A 611 21.73 -25.67 3.09
CA TYR A 611 20.40 -25.18 3.38
C TYR A 611 20.36 -23.67 3.61
N GLU A 612 19.15 -23.12 3.55
CA GLU A 612 18.81 -21.78 4.04
C GLU A 612 17.66 -21.88 5.05
N ARG A 613 17.76 -21.14 6.16
CA ARG A 613 16.73 -21.08 7.20
C ARG A 613 16.46 -19.64 7.58
N LEU A 614 15.18 -19.27 7.68
CA LEU A 614 14.76 -17.99 8.22
C LEU A 614 13.47 -18.17 9.00
N CYS A 615 13.52 -17.83 10.28
CA CYS A 615 12.35 -17.57 11.11
C CYS A 615 12.22 -16.08 11.31
N TRP A 616 11.11 -15.48 10.86
CA TRP A 616 10.94 -14.02 10.86
C TRP A 616 10.89 -13.39 12.25
N LEU A 617 10.56 -14.15 13.29
CA LEU A 617 10.68 -13.70 14.69
C LEU A 617 12.14 -13.46 15.11
N GLN A 618 13.10 -14.12 14.46
CA GLN A 618 14.53 -13.95 14.73
C GLN A 618 15.15 -12.81 13.90
N ASP A 619 14.44 -12.26 12.90
CA ASP A 619 14.94 -11.13 12.11
C ASP A 619 14.97 -9.84 12.96
N GLU A 620 16.16 -9.25 13.08
CA GLU A 620 16.40 -8.11 13.98
C GLU A 620 15.83 -6.76 13.50
N HIS A 621 15.28 -6.72 12.28
CA HIS A 621 14.74 -5.52 11.63
C HIS A 621 13.23 -5.59 11.40
N THR A 622 12.59 -6.75 11.58
CA THR A 622 11.12 -6.87 11.50
C THR A 622 10.51 -7.57 12.69
N ALA A 623 11.19 -8.57 13.29
CA ALA A 623 10.73 -9.44 14.38
C ALA A 623 9.31 -10.00 14.18
N THR A 624 8.91 -10.20 12.93
CA THR A 624 7.61 -10.74 12.53
C THR A 624 7.55 -10.90 11.01
N SER A 625 6.51 -11.59 10.51
CA SER A 625 6.27 -11.79 9.08
C SER A 625 5.25 -10.82 8.51
N TRP A 626 4.03 -10.77 9.06
CA TRP A 626 2.94 -9.93 8.54
C TRP A 626 1.98 -9.47 9.64
N CYS A 627 1.22 -8.43 9.32
CA CYS A 627 0.17 -7.91 10.19
C CYS A 627 -1.03 -8.85 10.19
N ARG A 628 -1.63 -9.07 11.36
CA ARG A 628 -2.83 -9.91 11.50
C ARG A 628 -3.76 -9.24 12.50
N PRO A 629 -4.59 -8.28 12.10
CA PRO A 629 -5.42 -7.53 13.03
C PRO A 629 -6.45 -8.41 13.74
N ASP A 630 -6.85 -7.92 14.90
CA ASP A 630 -7.84 -8.54 15.78
C ASP A 630 -9.17 -7.77 15.69
N VAL A 631 -10.18 -8.22 16.43
CA VAL A 631 -11.53 -7.62 16.49
C VAL A 631 -11.44 -6.10 16.66
N GLU A 632 -12.21 -5.38 15.84
CA GLU A 632 -12.33 -3.92 15.76
C GLU A 632 -11.04 -3.16 15.38
N GLN A 633 -9.91 -3.84 15.18
CA GLN A 633 -8.63 -3.16 14.95
C GLN A 633 -8.57 -2.47 13.59
N HIS A 634 -9.22 -3.01 12.55
CA HIS A 634 -9.30 -2.32 11.26
C HIS A 634 -10.11 -1.04 11.38
N LYS A 635 -11.35 -1.16 11.86
CA LYS A 635 -12.28 -0.03 12.00
C LYS A 635 -11.75 1.07 12.91
N LEU A 636 -11.01 0.70 13.97
CA LEU A 636 -10.46 1.65 14.93
C LEU A 636 -9.12 2.27 14.48
N TYR A 637 -8.17 1.46 14.00
CA TYR A 637 -6.79 1.93 13.81
C TYR A 637 -6.51 2.48 12.40
N ILE A 638 -7.14 1.94 11.35
CA ILE A 638 -6.94 2.42 9.98
C ILE A 638 -7.15 3.94 9.89
N PRO A 639 -8.26 4.52 10.41
CA PRO A 639 -8.46 5.97 10.38
C PRO A 639 -7.37 6.77 11.09
N ALA A 640 -6.78 6.24 12.17
CA ALA A 640 -5.69 6.90 12.89
C ALA A 640 -4.40 6.97 12.04
N TYR A 641 -4.12 5.96 11.23
CA TYR A 641 -2.93 5.95 10.34
C TYR A 641 -2.99 7.02 9.25
N HIS A 642 -4.19 7.54 8.96
CA HIS A 642 -4.43 8.54 7.92
C HIS A 642 -4.20 9.97 8.43
N GLN A 643 -3.87 10.12 9.71
CA GLN A 643 -3.63 11.40 10.33
C GLN A 643 -2.12 11.66 10.37
N THR A 644 -1.70 12.81 9.85
CA THR A 644 -0.35 13.30 10.10
C THR A 644 -0.33 13.90 11.50
N GLU A 645 0.49 13.31 12.36
CA GLU A 645 0.71 13.77 13.73
C GLU A 645 2.20 14.09 13.89
N HIS A 646 2.52 15.25 14.49
CA HIS A 646 3.93 15.65 14.72
C HIS A 646 4.80 15.61 13.45
N ASN A 647 4.25 16.00 12.30
CA ASN A 647 4.86 15.88 10.97
C ASN A 647 5.37 14.46 10.64
N THR A 648 4.71 13.45 11.20
CA THR A 648 5.04 12.04 11.03
C THR A 648 3.89 11.32 10.33
N ILE A 649 4.24 10.49 9.34
CA ILE A 649 3.30 9.67 8.57
C ILE A 649 3.77 8.22 8.66
N PHE A 650 2.92 7.33 9.15
CA PHE A 650 3.22 5.89 9.18
C PHE A 650 2.76 5.24 7.89
N ILE A 651 3.61 4.40 7.29
CA ILE A 651 3.31 3.59 6.10
C ILE A 651 3.86 2.16 6.30
N GLY A 652 3.50 1.25 5.40
CA GLY A 652 3.83 -0.16 5.46
C GLY A 652 2.57 -1.02 5.40
N GLU A 653 2.73 -2.30 5.08
CA GLU A 653 1.61 -3.24 4.95
C GLU A 653 0.73 -3.34 6.21
N HIS A 654 1.27 -3.09 7.41
CA HIS A 654 0.50 -3.02 8.66
C HIS A 654 -0.46 -1.81 8.76
N THR A 655 -0.34 -0.84 7.85
CA THR A 655 -1.22 0.35 7.77
C THR A 655 -2.20 0.29 6.60
N ALA A 656 -2.22 -0.82 5.86
CA ALA A 656 -3.14 -1.07 4.74
C ALA A 656 -4.37 -1.86 5.22
N PRO A 657 -5.47 -1.88 4.44
CA PRO A 657 -6.64 -2.70 4.74
C PRO A 657 -6.44 -4.19 4.42
N THR A 658 -5.40 -4.55 3.67
CA THR A 658 -5.02 -5.95 3.41
C THR A 658 -3.63 -6.20 3.94
N HIS A 659 -3.32 -7.48 4.21
CA HIS A 659 -2.09 -7.86 4.90
C HIS A 659 -1.40 -9.03 4.23
N ALA A 660 -0.12 -9.22 4.54
CA ALA A 660 0.76 -10.25 3.98
C ALA A 660 1.08 -10.14 2.47
N TRP A 661 0.72 -9.03 1.80
CA TRP A 661 0.98 -8.85 0.37
C TRP A 661 1.86 -7.63 0.05
N VAL A 662 2.58 -7.72 -1.08
CA VAL A 662 3.37 -6.60 -1.64
C VAL A 662 2.47 -5.42 -1.99
N SER A 663 1.28 -5.72 -2.54
CA SER A 663 0.25 -4.75 -2.90
C SER A 663 -0.12 -3.84 -1.72
N SER A 664 -0.35 -4.42 -0.55
CA SER A 664 -0.65 -3.71 0.70
C SER A 664 0.44 -2.68 1.06
N SER A 665 1.71 -3.07 0.92
CA SER A 665 2.85 -2.18 1.14
C SER A 665 2.87 -1.02 0.15
N LEU A 666 2.61 -1.28 -1.14
CA LEU A 666 2.58 -0.24 -2.18
C LEU A 666 1.40 0.72 -2.01
N GLN A 667 0.22 0.23 -1.66
CA GLN A 667 -0.97 1.05 -1.39
C GLN A 667 -0.74 2.02 -0.24
N SER A 668 -0.15 1.53 0.86
CA SER A 668 0.21 2.39 1.99
C SER A 668 1.22 3.49 1.60
N SER A 669 2.08 3.21 0.61
CA SER A 669 3.08 4.15 0.09
C SER A 669 2.45 5.23 -0.78
N VAL A 670 1.52 4.86 -1.66
CA VAL A 670 0.70 5.82 -2.42
C VAL A 670 -0.01 6.75 -1.45
N ARG A 671 -0.68 6.17 -0.44
CA ARG A 671 -1.38 6.99 0.52
C ARG A 671 -0.47 7.90 1.34
N GLY A 672 0.62 7.38 1.90
CA GLY A 672 1.54 8.22 2.68
C GLY A 672 2.11 9.38 1.86
N SER A 673 2.40 9.14 0.57
CA SER A 673 2.85 10.17 -0.36
C SER A 673 1.77 11.22 -0.63
N VAL A 674 0.53 10.78 -0.88
CA VAL A 674 -0.63 11.68 -1.04
C VAL A 674 -0.88 12.50 0.22
N GLN A 675 -0.85 11.86 1.40
CA GLN A 675 -1.00 12.52 2.70
C GLN A 675 0.05 13.62 2.90
N LEU A 676 1.33 13.34 2.56
CA LEU A 676 2.39 14.35 2.61
C LEU A 676 2.12 15.51 1.64
N LEU A 677 1.83 15.22 0.37
CA LEU A 677 1.57 16.24 -0.65
C LEU A 677 0.44 17.16 -0.24
N LEU A 678 -0.61 16.61 0.36
CA LEU A 678 -1.74 17.39 0.88
C LEU A 678 -1.35 18.28 2.07
N GLU A 679 -0.52 17.80 3.01
CA GLU A 679 0.03 18.64 4.09
C GLU A 679 0.94 19.76 3.56
N LEU A 680 1.54 19.57 2.39
CA LEU A 680 2.33 20.60 1.68
C LEU A 680 1.48 21.55 0.82
N GLY A 681 0.17 21.33 0.73
CA GLY A 681 -0.73 22.11 -0.13
C GLY A 681 -0.58 21.82 -1.63
N LEU A 682 -0.01 20.67 -1.99
CA LEU A 682 0.24 20.20 -3.36
C LEU A 682 -0.89 19.25 -3.81
N VAL A 683 -2.11 19.79 -3.96
CA VAL A 683 -3.32 19.04 -4.31
C VAL A 683 -3.25 18.49 -5.74
N ASP A 684 -2.72 19.26 -6.69
CA ASP A 684 -2.60 18.81 -8.08
C ASP A 684 -1.65 17.62 -8.20
N GLU A 685 -0.47 17.69 -7.57
CA GLU A 685 0.47 16.57 -7.50
C GLU A 685 -0.13 15.35 -6.78
N ALA A 686 -0.90 15.57 -5.70
CA ALA A 686 -1.59 14.49 -5.00
C ALA A 686 -2.62 13.79 -5.91
N LYS A 687 -3.37 14.55 -6.73
CA LYS A 687 -4.31 13.98 -7.71
C LYS A 687 -3.59 13.20 -8.81
N GLU A 688 -2.50 13.76 -9.34
CA GLU A 688 -1.67 13.10 -10.36
C GLU A 688 -1.14 11.75 -9.85
N LEU A 689 -0.54 11.74 -8.66
CA LEU A 689 0.00 10.53 -8.04
C LEU A 689 -1.11 9.50 -7.81
N ASN A 690 -2.24 9.90 -7.22
CA ASN A 690 -3.37 9.00 -6.99
C ASN A 690 -3.89 8.40 -8.29
N GLN A 691 -4.09 9.22 -9.33
CA GLN A 691 -4.58 8.76 -10.64
C GLN A 691 -3.62 7.74 -11.27
N LYS A 692 -2.31 8.04 -11.22
CA LYS A 692 -1.27 7.20 -11.80
C LYS A 692 -1.18 5.83 -11.13
N TRP A 693 -1.27 5.79 -9.80
CA TRP A 693 -0.97 4.58 -9.04
C TRP A 693 -2.23 3.81 -8.62
N MET A 694 -3.26 4.45 -8.10
CA MET A 694 -4.45 3.77 -7.55
C MET A 694 -5.71 3.99 -8.39
N GLY A 695 -6.03 5.24 -8.72
CA GLY A 695 -7.30 5.62 -9.34
C GLY A 695 -7.61 4.91 -10.66
N ARG A 696 -6.59 4.61 -11.48
CA ARG A 696 -6.79 3.93 -12.78
C ARG A 696 -7.30 2.49 -12.69
N TRP A 697 -7.08 1.83 -11.56
CA TRP A 697 -7.44 0.42 -11.36
C TRP A 697 -8.83 0.23 -10.79
N ILE A 698 -9.45 1.32 -10.35
CA ILE A 698 -10.77 1.27 -9.73
C ILE A 698 -11.80 1.76 -10.74
N LYS A 699 -12.77 0.93 -11.08
CA LYS A 699 -13.90 1.31 -11.93
C LYS A 699 -15.00 1.90 -11.03
N LEU A 700 -15.33 3.17 -11.24
CA LEU A 700 -16.42 3.87 -10.54
C LEU A 700 -17.80 3.28 -10.85
#